data_AF-A0A9X4EN69-F1
#
_entry.id   AF-A0A9X4EN69-F1
#
_cell.length_a   1.000
_cell.length_b   1.000
_cell.length_c   1.000
_cell.angle_alpha   90.00
_cell.angle_beta   90.00
_cell.angle_gamma   90.00
#
_symmetry.space_group_name_H-M   'P 1'
#
loop_
_entity.id
_entity.type
_entity.pdbx_description
1 polymer ?
#
loop_
_entity_poly.entity_id
_entity_poly.type
_entity_poly.pdbx_seq_one_letter_code
_entity_poly.pdbx_strand_id
1 'polypeptide(L)'
;MVENLAKLVTKEDIFRGLDHGNILPSNLTPSTQYDVLIFDKLYPPKEVIRLAAKSKGLNQEEFSLNEGDSTNKFLQKMGFPIFNKKGKHLGGGDTGRVWKLGTRWGKGKPNYKSLLEIEKIVISVERFKYHTGDLVVIMDGHIVTAIARVDSEMLPVTNTPQLQKQFEKLEIEWEEWILTAKATIYNLSSSEQFIYRLDAGIREVQKQEIKEKTIKLWFEKNYYHNFLSSTKKKESVKPLEVHFSGKKSFKGINDINVSPKLDVDILSNNFARLLTNLEGNYGQMLGVFGQWGRGKTFFIDQVIDKLNINDKEKSEFYFVKFHAWKYQDTEGVWAYLYQQITEEYLTHKKDKYYLTSKLKEFKLLFRLNRIRNGFGDTIIFLMLLVLAITIVFIYPELKRDIEFWKTFFITSASIQTLLFLKKAWKLGDKGKRLIKKYTHKPNFNKLLGIQAEIQEELKYVLKTWIPDNTKNKSRKRILLFVDDLDRCKEERLIQVIDALRVMLEDDDIVKRVVIVTAIDEKILERAIALKYKEFLDKRNNDRKCSLIKEYLDKLFIACIKLPPLYDMEKDIIIDSYAEKIGVEVIDRKTNIQVTSHKIDSEGNRVLKTEIIEANNHFFEESMESQVSEQENISNMKKEGNKKEIYTIKSKELDLLKESAKKLKGNITPRQLRIFMYRYLLAKDLAKSFNNNEVPNQAWCKVVLDKIIENRNKDLEAENNNEKTNSEIFELKNISDSLKNSTQKIIDIVAPY
;
A
#
# COMPACT_ATOMS: atom_id res chain seq x y z
N MET A 1 -24.84 -28.74 25.04
CA MET A 1 -23.47 -28.24 25.36
C MET A 1 -23.29 -26.92 24.65
N VAL A 2 -22.75 -25.90 25.31
CA VAL A 2 -22.40 -24.64 24.63
C VAL A 2 -21.17 -24.88 23.76
N GLU A 3 -21.20 -24.44 22.50
CA GLU A 3 -20.05 -24.58 21.62
C GLU A 3 -18.97 -23.52 21.91
N ASN A 4 -17.71 -23.94 21.86
CA ASN A 4 -16.58 -23.05 22.08
C ASN A 4 -16.33 -22.21 20.80
N LEU A 5 -16.43 -20.89 20.95
CA LEU A 5 -16.27 -19.89 19.89
C LEU A 5 -14.98 -20.06 19.07
N ALA A 6 -13.89 -20.54 19.69
CA ALA A 6 -12.61 -20.79 19.05
C ALA A 6 -12.62 -21.94 18.01
N LYS A 7 -13.64 -22.82 18.03
CA LYS A 7 -13.86 -23.84 16.98
C LYS A 7 -14.58 -23.29 15.75
N LEU A 8 -15.35 -22.21 15.91
CA LEU A 8 -16.29 -21.71 14.91
C LEU A 8 -15.70 -20.62 13.99
N VAL A 9 -14.44 -20.24 14.23
CA VAL A 9 -13.68 -19.17 13.55
C VAL A 9 -12.60 -19.79 12.65
N THR A 10 -12.33 -19.20 11.48
CA THR A 10 -11.23 -19.60 10.59
C THR A 10 -10.07 -18.58 10.58
N LYS A 11 -8.97 -18.94 9.93
CA LYS A 11 -7.80 -18.07 9.74
C LYS A 11 -8.15 -16.79 8.98
N GLU A 12 -9.01 -16.88 7.97
CA GLU A 12 -9.47 -15.73 7.18
C GLU A 12 -10.50 -14.89 7.93
N ASP A 13 -11.30 -15.46 8.84
CA ASP A 13 -12.18 -14.69 9.73
C ASP A 13 -11.34 -13.82 10.70
N ILE A 14 -10.21 -14.36 11.18
CA ILE A 14 -9.23 -13.65 12.02
C ILE A 14 -8.60 -12.48 11.28
N PHE A 15 -8.09 -12.68 10.07
CA PHE A 15 -7.54 -11.58 9.27
C PHE A 15 -8.60 -10.50 8.99
N ARG A 16 -9.81 -10.89 8.54
CA ARG A 16 -10.93 -9.95 8.33
C ARG A 16 -11.36 -9.23 9.61
N GLY A 17 -11.28 -9.87 10.77
CA GLY A 17 -11.60 -9.28 12.07
C GLY A 17 -10.59 -8.23 12.55
N LEU A 18 -9.34 -8.29 12.08
CA LEU A 18 -8.28 -7.33 12.41
C LEU A 18 -8.17 -6.19 11.37
N ASP A 19 -8.41 -6.49 10.09
CA ASP A 19 -8.49 -5.49 9.02
C ASP A 19 -9.72 -4.57 9.17
N HIS A 20 -10.84 -5.07 9.72
CA HIS A 20 -12.03 -4.28 10.04
C HIS A 20 -11.74 -3.23 11.14
N GLY A 21 -11.25 -2.07 10.72
CA GLY A 21 -10.86 -0.96 11.60
C GLY A 21 -9.35 -0.83 11.85
N ASN A 22 -8.51 -1.59 11.11
CA ASN A 22 -7.04 -1.55 11.21
C ASN A 22 -6.53 -1.69 12.65
N ILE A 23 -7.12 -2.63 13.39
CA ILE A 23 -7.11 -2.64 14.85
C ILE A 23 -5.67 -2.75 15.39
N LEU A 24 -5.35 -1.91 16.36
CA LEU A 24 -4.07 -1.95 17.09
C LEU A 24 -4.24 -2.77 18.37
N PRO A 25 -3.24 -3.56 18.80
CA PRO A 25 -3.28 -4.31 20.06
C PRO A 25 -3.54 -3.45 21.30
N SER A 26 -3.18 -2.16 21.25
CA SER A 26 -3.47 -1.14 22.27
C SER A 26 -4.95 -0.90 22.52
N ASN A 27 -5.81 -1.24 21.56
CA ASN A 27 -7.24 -0.94 21.59
C ASN A 27 -8.07 -2.16 22.07
N LEU A 28 -7.40 -3.19 22.58
CA LEU A 28 -7.98 -4.47 22.98
C LEU A 28 -7.57 -4.80 24.42
N THR A 29 -8.45 -5.49 25.17
CA THR A 29 -8.15 -5.85 26.56
C THR A 29 -6.93 -6.78 26.63
N PRO A 30 -5.84 -6.39 27.33
CA PRO A 30 -4.60 -7.14 27.29
C PRO A 30 -4.73 -8.53 27.93
N SER A 31 -4.04 -9.50 27.34
CA SER A 31 -3.90 -10.85 27.89
C SER A 31 -2.92 -10.88 29.07
N THR A 32 -3.18 -11.76 30.04
CA THR A 32 -2.33 -11.93 31.23
C THR A 32 -1.11 -12.81 30.97
N GLN A 33 -1.27 -13.95 30.28
CA GLN A 33 -0.23 -14.98 30.16
C GLN A 33 0.40 -15.11 28.77
N TYR A 34 -0.38 -14.90 27.70
CA TYR A 34 -0.03 -15.31 26.33
C TYR A 34 -0.38 -14.26 25.28
N ASP A 35 0.42 -14.20 24.22
CA ASP A 35 0.16 -13.37 23.03
C ASP A 35 0.17 -14.22 21.77
N VAL A 36 -0.73 -13.91 20.84
CA VAL A 36 -0.75 -14.49 19.49
C VAL A 36 -0.16 -13.49 18.49
N LEU A 37 0.67 -14.00 17.58
CA LEU A 37 1.40 -13.17 16.63
C LEU A 37 0.74 -13.14 15.26
N ILE A 38 0.35 -11.94 14.80
CA ILE A 38 -0.38 -11.72 13.54
C ILE A 38 0.08 -10.40 12.93
N PHE A 39 0.42 -10.39 11.63
CA PHE A 39 0.84 -9.17 10.89
C PHE A 39 1.86 -8.28 11.64
N ASP A 40 2.94 -8.88 12.14
CA ASP A 40 4.01 -8.19 12.87
C ASP A 40 3.53 -7.37 14.09
N LYS A 41 2.45 -7.86 14.73
CA LYS A 41 1.88 -7.35 15.98
C LYS A 41 1.53 -8.53 16.92
N LEU A 42 1.88 -8.41 18.19
CA LEU A 42 1.37 -9.29 19.26
C LEU A 42 -0.03 -8.83 19.67
N TYR A 43 -1.01 -9.73 19.67
CA TYR A 43 -2.39 -9.47 20.08
C TYR A 43 -2.84 -10.39 21.23
N PRO A 44 -3.83 -9.98 22.06
CA PRO A 44 -4.46 -10.85 23.05
C PRO A 44 -5.25 -12.00 22.37
N PRO A 45 -4.94 -13.29 22.65
CA PRO A 45 -5.56 -14.43 21.96
C PRO A 45 -7.10 -14.48 22.02
N LYS A 46 -7.70 -14.12 23.17
CA LYS A 46 -9.16 -14.05 23.33
C LYS A 46 -9.80 -12.98 22.44
N GLU A 47 -9.19 -11.80 22.38
CA GLU A 47 -9.74 -10.66 21.63
C GLU A 47 -9.66 -10.88 20.13
N VAL A 48 -8.60 -11.53 19.64
CA VAL A 48 -8.52 -11.97 18.24
C VAL A 48 -9.71 -12.86 17.85
N ILE A 49 -10.06 -13.84 18.68
CA ILE A 49 -11.20 -14.73 18.40
C ILE A 49 -12.54 -14.00 18.56
N ARG A 50 -12.68 -13.07 19.52
CA ARG A 50 -13.88 -12.22 19.66
C ARG A 50 -14.10 -11.30 18.45
N LEU A 51 -13.04 -10.68 17.93
CA LEU A 51 -13.09 -9.87 16.71
C LEU A 51 -13.43 -10.71 15.47
N ALA A 52 -12.83 -11.89 15.36
CA ALA A 52 -13.09 -12.83 14.26
C ALA A 52 -14.51 -13.41 14.31
N ALA A 53 -15.04 -13.71 15.50
CA ALA A 53 -16.43 -14.08 15.69
C ALA A 53 -17.39 -12.93 15.34
N LYS A 54 -17.03 -11.69 15.68
CA LYS A 54 -17.80 -10.48 15.35
C LYS A 54 -17.78 -10.15 13.84
N SER A 55 -16.64 -10.32 13.15
CA SER A 55 -16.57 -10.23 11.68
C SER A 55 -17.35 -11.38 11.01
N LYS A 56 -17.38 -12.54 11.67
CA LYS A 56 -18.27 -13.67 11.33
C LYS A 56 -19.71 -13.50 11.82
N GLY A 57 -20.10 -12.38 12.44
CA GLY A 57 -21.46 -12.10 12.88
C GLY A 57 -22.07 -13.16 13.82
N LEU A 58 -21.24 -13.82 14.65
CA LEU A 58 -21.70 -14.71 15.72
C LEU A 58 -22.07 -13.87 16.94
N ASN A 59 -23.23 -14.14 17.56
CA ASN A 59 -23.64 -13.45 18.78
C ASN A 59 -22.82 -13.96 19.98
N GLN A 60 -22.21 -13.07 20.75
CA GLN A 60 -21.29 -13.48 21.84
C GLN A 60 -22.01 -14.02 23.08
N GLU A 61 -23.33 -13.83 23.17
CA GLU A 61 -24.16 -14.32 24.28
C GLU A 61 -24.55 -15.80 24.13
N GLU A 62 -24.44 -16.36 22.92
CA GLU A 62 -24.84 -17.73 22.59
C GLU A 62 -23.70 -18.77 22.69
N PHE A 63 -22.44 -18.33 22.82
CA PHE A 63 -21.25 -19.18 22.71
C PHE A 63 -20.22 -18.91 23.82
N SER A 64 -19.54 -19.96 24.28
CA SER A 64 -18.52 -19.85 25.33
C SER A 64 -17.13 -19.63 24.74
N LEU A 65 -16.26 -18.88 25.43
CA LEU A 65 -14.85 -18.72 25.06
C LEU A 65 -13.96 -19.22 26.21
N ASN A 66 -13.47 -20.45 26.09
CA ASN A 66 -12.72 -21.11 27.16
C ASN A 66 -11.37 -20.41 27.41
N GLU A 67 -10.91 -20.47 28.67
CA GLU A 67 -9.70 -19.77 29.10
C GLU A 67 -8.38 -20.49 28.75
N GLY A 68 -7.28 -19.74 28.81
CA GLY A 68 -5.91 -20.24 28.72
C GLY A 68 -5.61 -21.06 27.46
N ASP A 69 -4.83 -22.12 27.66
CA ASP A 69 -4.25 -22.98 26.61
C ASP A 69 -5.29 -23.59 25.67
N SER A 70 -6.54 -23.74 26.12
CA SER A 70 -7.62 -24.30 25.31
C SER A 70 -7.91 -23.45 24.08
N THR A 71 -7.87 -22.13 24.22
CA THR A 71 -8.02 -21.16 23.12
C THR A 71 -6.74 -21.09 22.27
N ASN A 72 -5.57 -21.08 22.90
CA ASN A 72 -4.28 -21.05 22.20
C ASN A 72 -4.12 -22.24 21.23
N LYS A 73 -4.52 -23.45 21.64
CA LYS A 73 -4.44 -24.67 20.81
C LYS A 73 -5.20 -24.57 19.49
N PHE A 74 -6.24 -23.74 19.37
CA PHE A 74 -6.92 -23.48 18.09
C PHE A 74 -6.12 -22.53 17.21
N LEU A 75 -5.62 -21.42 17.77
CA LEU A 75 -4.78 -20.46 17.04
C LEU A 75 -3.47 -21.10 16.53
N GLN A 76 -2.88 -22.01 17.31
CA GLN A 76 -1.72 -22.81 16.89
C GLN A 76 -2.04 -23.72 15.72
N LYS A 77 -3.20 -24.40 15.74
CA LYS A 77 -3.69 -25.22 14.61
C LYS A 77 -4.05 -24.40 13.37
N MET A 78 -4.36 -23.11 13.52
CA MET A 78 -4.56 -22.14 12.43
C MET A 78 -3.24 -21.53 11.92
N GLY A 79 -2.08 -21.99 12.40
CA GLY A 79 -0.79 -21.50 11.92
C GLY A 79 -0.40 -20.11 12.45
N PHE A 80 -0.90 -19.70 13.63
CA PHE A 80 -0.45 -18.49 14.31
C PHE A 80 0.55 -18.82 15.44
N PRO A 81 1.72 -18.15 15.52
CA PRO A 81 2.66 -18.35 16.63
C PRO A 81 2.11 -17.83 17.95
N ILE A 82 2.26 -18.63 19.01
CA ILE A 82 1.95 -18.23 20.40
C ILE A 82 3.23 -18.02 21.19
N PHE A 83 3.28 -16.95 21.97
CA PHE A 83 4.34 -16.64 22.93
C PHE A 83 3.75 -16.48 24.34
N ASN A 84 4.56 -16.72 25.37
CA ASN A 84 4.26 -16.18 26.70
C ASN A 84 4.82 -14.75 26.86
N LYS A 85 4.40 -14.04 27.92
CA LYS A 85 4.92 -12.70 28.28
C LYS A 85 6.44 -12.65 28.55
N LYS A 86 7.15 -13.79 28.57
CA LYS A 86 8.61 -13.90 28.73
C LYS A 86 9.36 -14.16 27.41
N GLY A 87 8.67 -14.23 26.27
CA GLY A 87 9.30 -14.39 24.95
C GLY A 87 9.60 -15.81 24.49
N LYS A 88 9.26 -16.82 25.30
CA LYS A 88 9.34 -18.22 24.87
C LYS A 88 8.25 -18.49 23.85
N HIS A 89 8.61 -19.03 22.69
CA HIS A 89 7.65 -19.55 21.71
C HIS A 89 7.05 -20.86 22.25
N LEU A 90 5.74 -21.03 22.10
CA LEU A 90 4.99 -22.16 22.65
C LEU A 90 4.37 -23.07 21.58
N GLY A 91 4.73 -22.87 20.31
CA GLY A 91 4.17 -23.56 19.16
C GLY A 91 3.19 -22.71 18.35
N GLY A 92 2.80 -23.24 17.19
CA GLY A 92 2.04 -22.52 16.16
C GLY A 92 2.92 -21.63 15.29
N GLY A 93 2.38 -21.25 14.15
CA GLY A 93 3.09 -20.51 13.10
C GLY A 93 3.25 -21.35 11.84
N ASP A 94 2.58 -20.95 10.76
CA ASP A 94 2.86 -21.47 9.43
C ASP A 94 4.20 -20.91 8.94
N THR A 95 5.27 -21.59 9.35
CA THR A 95 6.61 -21.52 8.77
C THR A 95 6.72 -22.36 7.49
N GLY A 96 5.57 -22.68 6.90
CA GLY A 96 5.41 -23.60 5.77
C GLY A 96 6.22 -24.88 5.91
N ARG A 97 6.94 -25.24 4.85
CA ARG A 97 8.03 -26.22 4.87
C ARG A 97 9.33 -25.53 5.25
N VAL A 98 10.25 -26.31 5.83
CA VAL A 98 11.64 -25.87 6.04
C VAL A 98 12.51 -26.47 4.94
N TRP A 99 13.14 -25.63 4.13
CA TRP A 99 13.95 -26.04 2.98
C TRP A 99 15.46 -25.85 3.20
N LYS A 100 16.28 -26.54 2.41
CA LYS A 100 17.75 -26.47 2.40
C LYS A 100 18.24 -25.75 1.14
N LEU A 101 18.91 -24.62 1.33
CA LEU A 101 19.61 -23.87 0.28
C LEU A 101 21.13 -23.90 0.53
N GLY A 102 21.85 -24.74 -0.21
CA GLY A 102 23.31 -24.75 -0.23
C GLY A 102 23.86 -23.64 -1.13
N THR A 103 24.76 -22.82 -0.63
CA THR A 103 25.17 -21.55 -1.28
C THR A 103 26.26 -21.69 -2.35
N ARG A 104 26.36 -22.86 -2.99
CA ARG A 104 27.28 -23.14 -4.10
C ARG A 104 26.50 -23.90 -5.17
N TRP A 105 26.61 -23.46 -6.43
CA TRP A 105 25.78 -24.01 -7.51
C TRP A 105 26.22 -25.42 -7.92
N GLY A 106 27.54 -25.66 -7.93
CA GLY A 106 28.16 -26.97 -8.19
C GLY A 106 29.46 -27.17 -7.43
N LYS A 107 30.08 -28.35 -7.58
CA LYS A 107 31.37 -28.67 -6.95
C LYS A 107 32.46 -27.73 -7.49
N GLY A 108 33.19 -27.07 -6.59
CA GLY A 108 34.24 -26.09 -6.94
C GLY A 108 33.76 -24.69 -7.31
N LYS A 109 32.44 -24.47 -7.45
CA LYS A 109 31.86 -23.18 -7.86
C LYS A 109 31.93 -22.12 -6.74
N PRO A 110 31.85 -20.82 -7.08
CA PRO A 110 31.78 -19.72 -6.12
C PRO A 110 30.70 -19.89 -5.04
N ASN A 111 30.92 -19.28 -3.87
CA ASN A 111 29.89 -19.19 -2.82
C ASN A 111 29.05 -17.93 -3.04
N TYR A 112 27.74 -18.10 -3.25
CA TYR A 112 26.78 -17.03 -3.50
C TYR A 112 25.98 -16.58 -2.26
N LYS A 113 26.40 -16.92 -1.03
CA LYS A 113 25.67 -16.49 0.19
C LYS A 113 25.50 -14.96 0.26
N SER A 114 26.54 -14.21 -0.12
CA SER A 114 26.51 -12.75 -0.18
C SER A 114 25.45 -12.19 -1.14
N LEU A 115 25.20 -12.84 -2.28
CA LEU A 115 24.12 -12.47 -3.21
C LEU A 115 22.75 -12.54 -2.52
N LEU A 116 22.47 -13.65 -1.83
CA LEU A 116 21.22 -13.83 -1.08
C LEU A 116 21.06 -12.75 -0.01
N GLU A 117 22.14 -12.47 0.72
CA GLU A 117 22.16 -11.48 1.82
C GLU A 117 22.07 -10.02 1.36
N ILE A 118 22.60 -9.66 0.18
CA ILE A 118 22.56 -8.30 -0.35
C ILE A 118 21.18 -8.04 -0.98
N GLU A 119 20.78 -8.87 -1.94
CA GLU A 119 19.55 -8.68 -2.73
C GLU A 119 18.27 -9.06 -1.94
N LYS A 120 18.44 -9.66 -0.75
CA LYS A 120 17.36 -10.20 0.12
C LYS A 120 16.46 -11.18 -0.63
N ILE A 121 17.10 -12.16 -1.27
CA ILE A 121 16.43 -13.22 -2.04
C ILE A 121 16.82 -14.62 -1.55
N VAL A 122 15.96 -15.59 -1.85
CA VAL A 122 16.34 -17.01 -1.91
C VAL A 122 16.24 -17.52 -3.34
N ILE A 123 17.14 -18.42 -3.71
CA ILE A 123 17.15 -19.10 -5.02
C ILE A 123 16.64 -20.53 -4.83
N SER A 124 15.85 -21.02 -5.78
CA SER A 124 15.54 -22.44 -5.95
C SER A 124 15.39 -22.76 -7.44
N VAL A 125 14.93 -23.97 -7.73
CA VAL A 125 14.62 -24.47 -9.07
C VAL A 125 13.15 -24.90 -9.10
N GLU A 126 12.52 -24.90 -10.27
CA GLU A 126 11.07 -25.12 -10.42
C GLU A 126 10.54 -26.34 -9.68
N ARG A 127 11.25 -27.48 -9.78
CA ARG A 127 10.95 -28.74 -9.07
C ARG A 127 10.89 -28.63 -7.54
N PHE A 128 11.50 -27.58 -6.97
CA PHE A 128 11.58 -27.30 -5.53
C PHE A 128 11.13 -25.86 -5.22
N LYS A 129 10.07 -25.37 -5.88
CA LYS A 129 9.50 -24.05 -5.64
C LYS A 129 9.09 -23.86 -4.17
N TYR A 130 9.58 -22.79 -3.55
CA TYR A 130 9.19 -22.37 -2.20
C TYR A 130 7.91 -21.53 -2.23
N HIS A 131 7.18 -21.50 -1.11
CA HIS A 131 5.92 -20.80 -0.92
C HIS A 131 6.08 -19.67 0.11
N THR A 132 5.30 -18.60 -0.02
CA THR A 132 5.33 -17.49 0.94
C THR A 132 4.97 -17.98 2.35
N GLY A 133 5.86 -17.72 3.31
CA GLY A 133 5.80 -18.25 4.68
C GLY A 133 6.76 -19.41 4.97
N ASP A 134 7.25 -20.13 3.96
CA ASP A 134 8.27 -21.17 4.11
C ASP A 134 9.54 -20.60 4.78
N LEU A 135 10.24 -21.43 5.56
CA LEU A 135 11.59 -21.14 6.05
C LEU A 135 12.65 -21.86 5.20
N VAL A 136 13.82 -21.25 5.05
CA VAL A 136 14.95 -21.79 4.28
C VAL A 136 16.21 -21.72 5.14
N VAL A 137 16.80 -22.87 5.47
CA VAL A 137 18.14 -22.94 6.08
C VAL A 137 19.19 -22.77 4.99
N ILE A 138 20.00 -21.71 5.12
CA ILE A 138 21.06 -21.34 4.19
C ILE A 138 22.37 -21.94 4.71
N MET A 139 23.09 -22.67 3.84
CA MET A 139 24.21 -23.52 4.23
C MET A 139 25.44 -23.33 3.33
N ASP A 140 26.63 -23.20 3.92
CA ASP A 140 27.88 -23.54 3.21
C ASP A 140 28.33 -24.94 3.68
N GLY A 141 28.59 -25.83 2.72
CA GLY A 141 28.84 -27.26 2.97
C GLY A 141 27.75 -27.93 3.82
N HIS A 142 28.06 -28.15 5.10
CA HIS A 142 27.16 -28.75 6.08
C HIS A 142 26.76 -27.82 7.23
N ILE A 143 27.21 -26.56 7.25
CA ILE A 143 26.93 -25.63 8.36
C ILE A 143 25.76 -24.73 7.96
N VAL A 144 24.69 -24.74 8.75
CA VAL A 144 23.61 -23.74 8.66
C VAL A 144 24.15 -22.41 9.20
N THR A 145 24.21 -21.41 8.33
CA THR A 145 24.82 -20.09 8.58
C THR A 145 23.79 -18.96 8.57
N ALA A 146 22.60 -19.18 8.02
CA ALA A 146 21.46 -18.27 8.15
C ALA A 146 20.12 -19.02 8.04
N ILE A 147 19.06 -18.38 8.51
CA ILE A 147 17.66 -18.82 8.35
C ILE A 147 16.93 -17.69 7.62
N ALA A 148 16.32 -18.00 6.48
CA ALA A 148 15.48 -17.05 5.73
C ALA A 148 14.01 -17.43 5.85
N ARG A 149 13.12 -16.44 5.70
CA ARG A 149 11.69 -16.63 5.48
C ARG A 149 11.31 -16.09 4.11
N VAL A 150 10.50 -16.82 3.37
CA VAL A 150 10.05 -16.43 2.02
C VAL A 150 8.87 -15.47 2.13
N ASP A 151 9.03 -14.26 1.59
CA ASP A 151 8.09 -13.13 1.76
C ASP A 151 7.35 -12.74 0.46
N SER A 152 7.71 -13.32 -0.70
CA SER A 152 6.97 -13.21 -1.97
C SER A 152 6.67 -14.57 -2.60
N GLU A 153 6.02 -14.61 -3.75
CA GLU A 153 6.07 -15.79 -4.62
C GLU A 153 7.46 -15.91 -5.28
N MET A 154 7.84 -17.13 -5.65
CA MET A 154 9.03 -17.45 -6.45
C MET A 154 8.75 -17.26 -7.95
N LEU A 155 9.53 -16.42 -8.63
CA LEU A 155 9.45 -16.08 -10.06
C LEU A 155 10.75 -16.45 -10.81
N PRO A 156 10.71 -16.73 -12.12
CA PRO A 156 11.90 -16.94 -12.95
C PRO A 156 12.94 -15.82 -12.83
N VAL A 157 14.23 -16.18 -12.78
CA VAL A 157 15.34 -15.21 -12.70
C VAL A 157 15.38 -14.25 -13.89
N THR A 158 14.92 -14.70 -15.06
CA THR A 158 14.75 -13.90 -16.28
C THR A 158 13.85 -12.66 -16.09
N ASN A 159 12.92 -12.69 -15.13
CA ASN A 159 12.11 -11.53 -14.74
C ASN A 159 12.90 -10.45 -13.95
N THR A 160 14.17 -10.72 -13.62
CA THR A 160 15.06 -9.82 -12.88
C THR A 160 16.41 -9.58 -13.60
N PRO A 161 16.46 -9.00 -14.82
CA PRO A 161 17.70 -8.87 -15.62
C PRO A 161 18.88 -8.17 -14.92
N GLN A 162 18.60 -7.39 -13.87
CA GLN A 162 19.63 -6.74 -13.04
C GLN A 162 20.57 -7.74 -12.35
N LEU A 163 20.07 -8.95 -12.02
CA LEU A 163 20.84 -10.00 -11.35
C LEU A 163 21.71 -10.81 -12.33
N GLN A 164 21.47 -10.73 -13.64
CA GLN A 164 22.12 -11.59 -14.64
C GLN A 164 23.66 -11.58 -14.53
N LYS A 165 24.27 -10.39 -14.51
CA LYS A 165 25.73 -10.21 -14.38
C LYS A 165 26.30 -10.74 -13.06
N GLN A 166 25.49 -10.82 -12.00
CA GLN A 166 25.90 -11.40 -10.72
C GLN A 166 25.84 -12.94 -10.79
N PHE A 167 24.78 -13.50 -11.39
CA PHE A 167 24.62 -14.94 -11.60
C PHE A 167 25.71 -15.51 -12.51
N GLU A 168 25.97 -14.88 -13.65
CA GLU A 168 27.06 -15.21 -14.58
C GLU A 168 28.42 -15.23 -13.85
N LYS A 169 28.73 -14.17 -13.08
CA LYS A 169 29.97 -14.06 -12.29
C LYS A 169 30.10 -15.10 -11.17
N LEU A 170 28.98 -15.60 -10.65
CA LEU A 170 28.93 -16.63 -9.61
C LEU A 170 28.78 -18.05 -10.19
N GLU A 171 28.83 -18.18 -11.51
CA GLU A 171 28.64 -19.43 -12.26
C GLU A 171 27.33 -20.15 -11.91
N ILE A 172 26.27 -19.37 -11.71
CA ILE A 172 24.88 -19.81 -11.57
C ILE A 172 24.23 -19.71 -12.96
N GLU A 173 23.52 -20.76 -13.37
CA GLU A 173 22.76 -20.78 -14.64
C GLU A 173 21.65 -19.70 -14.67
N TRP A 174 21.35 -19.18 -15.87
CA TRP A 174 20.43 -18.06 -16.07
C TRP A 174 19.26 -18.46 -16.97
N GLU A 175 18.39 -19.33 -16.42
CA GLU A 175 17.35 -20.05 -17.15
C GLU A 175 15.97 -19.90 -16.48
N GLU A 176 14.88 -20.01 -17.25
CA GLU A 176 13.52 -19.79 -16.72
C GLU A 176 13.12 -20.74 -15.58
N TRP A 177 13.67 -21.96 -15.56
CA TRP A 177 13.42 -22.96 -14.52
C TRP A 177 14.14 -22.67 -13.19
N ILE A 178 14.95 -21.61 -13.12
CA ILE A 178 15.63 -21.14 -11.91
C ILE A 178 14.83 -19.96 -11.35
N LEU A 179 14.44 -20.05 -10.08
CA LEU A 179 13.44 -19.19 -9.47
C LEU A 179 14.00 -18.40 -8.28
N THR A 180 13.56 -17.16 -8.10
CA THR A 180 13.86 -16.31 -6.94
C THR A 180 12.59 -15.76 -6.28
N ALA A 181 12.63 -15.60 -4.96
CA ALA A 181 11.66 -14.83 -4.18
C ALA A 181 12.39 -13.90 -3.22
N LYS A 182 11.73 -12.80 -2.84
CA LYS A 182 12.17 -11.94 -1.73
C LYS A 182 12.07 -12.68 -0.41
N ALA A 183 13.05 -12.49 0.46
CA ALA A 183 13.16 -13.20 1.72
C ALA A 183 13.88 -12.40 2.80
N THR A 184 13.30 -12.35 4.00
CA THR A 184 13.92 -11.82 5.20
C THR A 184 14.92 -12.84 5.74
N ILE A 185 16.22 -12.51 5.69
CA ILE A 185 17.32 -13.39 6.11
C ILE A 185 17.86 -12.99 7.48
N TYR A 186 17.86 -13.94 8.42
CA TYR A 186 18.50 -13.86 9.74
C TYR A 186 19.80 -14.67 9.75
N ASN A 187 20.95 -13.99 9.82
CA ASN A 187 22.26 -14.64 9.96
C ASN A 187 22.44 -15.22 11.37
N LEU A 188 23.00 -16.43 11.45
CA LEU A 188 23.33 -17.08 12.71
C LEU A 188 24.74 -16.69 13.15
N SER A 189 24.88 -16.21 14.39
CA SER A 189 26.19 -16.02 15.01
C SER A 189 26.88 -17.36 15.28
N SER A 190 28.20 -17.36 15.50
CA SER A 190 29.01 -18.58 15.61
C SER A 190 28.57 -19.57 16.71
N SER A 191 27.84 -19.11 17.73
CA SER A 191 27.25 -19.96 18.79
C SER A 191 25.85 -20.50 18.47
N GLU A 192 25.21 -19.96 17.42
CA GLU A 192 23.88 -20.36 16.95
C GLU A 192 23.93 -21.27 15.71
N GLN A 193 25.01 -21.18 14.94
CA GLN A 193 25.29 -22.04 13.79
C GLN A 193 25.29 -23.51 14.19
N PHE A 194 24.81 -24.39 13.30
CA PHE A 194 24.74 -25.81 13.56
C PHE A 194 24.94 -26.66 12.31
N ILE A 195 25.42 -27.89 12.49
CA ILE A 195 25.69 -28.81 11.39
C ILE A 195 24.40 -29.51 10.98
N TYR A 196 24.10 -29.51 9.68
CA TYR A 196 23.05 -30.32 9.08
C TYR A 196 23.61 -31.16 7.92
N ARG A 197 23.50 -32.48 8.03
CA ARG A 197 23.90 -33.44 7.00
C ARG A 197 22.66 -34.13 6.42
N LEU A 198 22.58 -34.12 5.09
CA LEU A 198 21.57 -34.73 4.24
C LEU A 198 22.23 -35.12 2.93
N ASP A 199 21.76 -36.22 2.35
CA ASP A 199 22.19 -36.75 1.06
C ASP A 199 21.84 -35.83 -0.12
N ALA A 200 22.47 -36.09 -1.27
CA ALA A 200 22.21 -35.34 -2.49
C ALA A 200 20.76 -35.54 -2.97
N GLY A 201 20.12 -34.46 -3.42
CA GLY A 201 18.73 -34.47 -3.89
C GLY A 201 17.68 -34.13 -2.82
N ILE A 202 17.94 -34.36 -1.52
CA ILE A 202 16.99 -34.00 -0.46
C ILE A 202 17.06 -32.48 -0.19
N ARG A 203 16.02 -31.76 -0.61
CA ARG A 203 15.88 -30.29 -0.47
C ARG A 203 14.94 -29.84 0.64
N GLU A 204 13.94 -30.62 1.03
CA GLU A 204 13.17 -30.33 2.26
C GLU A 204 13.94 -30.87 3.48
N VAL A 205 14.00 -30.11 4.56
CA VAL A 205 14.52 -30.56 5.86
C VAL A 205 13.59 -31.65 6.39
N GLN A 206 14.04 -32.89 6.49
CA GLN A 206 13.21 -33.99 7.02
C GLN A 206 13.36 -34.22 8.52
N LYS A 207 14.50 -33.83 9.13
CA LYS A 207 14.76 -34.08 10.55
C LYS A 207 13.97 -33.11 11.43
N GLN A 208 13.06 -33.63 12.25
CA GLN A 208 12.15 -32.84 13.08
C GLN A 208 12.89 -31.91 14.06
N GLU A 209 13.93 -32.41 14.74
CA GLU A 209 14.82 -31.60 15.60
C GLU A 209 15.35 -30.34 14.88
N ILE A 210 15.69 -30.47 13.60
CA ILE A 210 16.23 -29.37 12.79
C ILE A 210 15.13 -28.40 12.37
N LYS A 211 13.92 -28.90 12.05
CA LYS A 211 12.73 -28.04 11.86
C LYS A 211 12.47 -27.20 13.13
N GLU A 212 12.39 -27.85 14.28
CA GLU A 212 12.10 -27.22 15.57
C GLU A 212 13.18 -26.21 15.99
N LYS A 213 14.47 -26.56 15.86
CA LYS A 213 15.58 -25.64 16.12
C LYS A 213 15.54 -24.40 15.21
N THR A 214 15.20 -24.60 13.92
CA THR A 214 15.09 -23.51 12.94
C THR A 214 13.91 -22.58 13.28
N ILE A 215 12.73 -23.14 13.54
CA ILE A 215 11.51 -22.41 13.92
C ILE A 215 11.73 -21.62 15.22
N LYS A 216 12.37 -22.24 16.22
CA LYS A 216 12.70 -21.62 17.50
C LYS A 216 13.66 -20.44 17.35
N LEU A 217 14.79 -20.63 16.65
CA LEU A 217 15.77 -19.55 16.40
C LEU A 217 15.13 -18.37 15.66
N TRP A 218 14.26 -18.64 14.68
CA TRP A 218 13.52 -17.61 13.95
C TRP A 218 12.61 -16.79 14.87
N PHE A 219 11.74 -17.44 15.65
CA PHE A 219 10.73 -16.72 16.43
C PHE A 219 11.26 -16.09 17.72
N GLU A 220 12.11 -16.77 18.50
CA GLU A 220 12.57 -16.25 19.79
C GLU A 220 13.52 -15.06 19.66
N LYS A 221 14.45 -15.09 18.67
CA LYS A 221 15.49 -14.06 18.54
C LYS A 221 15.21 -12.98 17.50
N ASN A 222 14.82 -13.35 16.28
CA ASN A 222 14.54 -12.33 15.25
C ASN A 222 13.26 -11.54 15.55
N TYR A 223 12.26 -12.19 16.17
CA TYR A 223 10.92 -11.61 16.27
C TYR A 223 10.64 -10.91 17.61
N TYR A 224 10.75 -11.62 18.73
CA TYR A 224 10.24 -11.14 20.03
C TYR A 224 11.01 -9.91 20.55
N HIS A 225 12.35 -9.94 20.50
CA HIS A 225 13.21 -8.82 20.88
C HIS A 225 13.00 -7.55 20.04
N ASN A 226 12.60 -7.71 18.78
CA ASN A 226 12.45 -6.62 17.83
C ASN A 226 11.13 -5.83 17.97
N PHE A 227 10.14 -6.35 18.70
CA PHE A 227 8.80 -5.75 18.80
C PHE A 227 8.55 -5.04 20.15
N LEU A 228 8.74 -5.74 21.28
CA LEU A 228 8.33 -5.25 22.61
C LEU A 228 9.11 -4.05 23.15
N SER A 229 10.28 -3.75 22.59
CA SER A 229 11.07 -2.55 22.89
C SER A 229 10.44 -1.24 22.41
N SER A 230 9.38 -1.29 21.58
CA SER A 230 8.86 -0.13 20.84
C SER A 230 7.59 0.53 21.43
N THR A 231 6.85 -0.12 22.33
CA THR A 231 5.43 0.23 22.59
C THR A 231 5.15 1.06 23.85
N LYS A 232 6.14 1.30 24.73
CA LYS A 232 5.86 1.62 26.16
C LYS A 232 5.84 3.11 26.60
N LYS A 233 5.69 4.10 25.69
CA LYS A 233 5.41 5.52 26.04
C LYS A 233 4.78 6.30 24.88
N LYS A 234 3.54 6.82 25.05
CA LYS A 234 3.21 8.25 24.83
C LYS A 234 1.77 8.63 25.12
N GLU A 235 1.64 9.76 25.82
CA GLU A 235 0.65 10.83 25.77
C GLU A 235 1.38 12.12 26.25
N SER A 236 0.85 13.35 26.24
CA SER A 236 -0.47 13.85 25.82
C SER A 236 -0.34 15.10 24.91
N VAL A 237 -0.93 16.24 25.31
CA VAL A 237 -1.32 17.46 24.55
C VAL A 237 -1.47 18.59 25.63
N LYS A 238 -1.17 19.90 25.54
CA LYS A 238 -0.86 20.98 24.55
C LYS A 238 -0.15 22.13 25.34
N PRO A 239 0.14 23.35 24.81
CA PRO A 239 0.53 23.79 23.46
C PRO A 239 1.90 24.55 23.43
N LEU A 240 2.50 24.67 22.24
CA LEU A 240 3.43 25.77 21.84
C LEU A 240 4.66 26.12 22.71
N GLU A 241 5.49 25.12 23.03
CA GLU A 241 6.96 25.29 23.00
C GLU A 241 7.60 24.02 22.39
N VAL A 242 8.75 24.14 21.71
CA VAL A 242 9.22 23.12 20.76
C VAL A 242 10.09 22.04 21.44
N HIS A 243 9.46 21.14 22.18
CA HIS A 243 10.11 19.95 22.76
C HIS A 243 9.79 18.66 22.00
N PHE A 244 10.69 18.22 21.11
CA PHE A 244 10.56 16.96 20.39
C PHE A 244 10.93 15.74 21.27
N SER A 245 9.92 15.10 21.87
CA SER A 245 10.09 13.80 22.52
C SER A 245 9.85 12.64 21.53
N GLY A 246 10.93 12.00 21.06
CA GLY A 246 10.90 10.92 20.08
C GLY A 246 10.90 9.51 20.68
N LYS A 247 9.74 8.83 20.73
CA LYS A 247 9.63 7.37 20.82
C LYS A 247 8.57 6.83 19.87
N LYS A 248 8.94 6.71 18.60
CA LYS A 248 8.26 5.87 17.59
C LYS A 248 9.34 5.13 16.81
N SER A 249 9.10 3.86 16.49
CA SER A 249 9.97 3.12 15.57
C SER A 249 9.76 3.65 14.15
N PHE A 250 10.84 4.09 13.50
CA PHE A 250 10.81 4.58 12.13
C PHE A 250 10.20 3.53 11.17
N LYS A 251 9.23 3.96 10.35
CA LYS A 251 8.51 3.12 9.36
C LYS A 251 8.56 3.70 7.93
N GLY A 252 9.54 4.55 7.64
CA GLY A 252 9.64 5.26 6.37
C GLY A 252 8.69 6.47 6.27
N ILE A 253 9.05 7.42 5.41
CA ILE A 253 8.25 8.61 5.09
C ILE A 253 7.21 8.26 4.01
N ASN A 254 6.18 7.49 4.36
CA ASN A 254 5.04 7.26 3.47
C ASN A 254 4.09 8.46 3.48
N ASP A 255 3.69 8.95 2.30
CA ASP A 255 2.81 10.13 2.13
C ASP A 255 1.42 9.95 2.74
N ILE A 256 0.83 8.76 2.58
CA ILE A 256 -0.54 8.44 3.02
C ILE A 256 -0.75 8.69 4.52
N ASN A 257 0.31 8.60 5.33
CA ASN A 257 0.26 8.82 6.78
C ASN A 257 0.78 10.23 7.18
N VAL A 258 0.88 11.20 6.26
CA VAL A 258 1.26 12.60 6.55
C VAL A 258 -0.01 13.37 6.92
N SER A 259 -0.01 14.11 8.04
CA SER A 259 -1.09 15.06 8.33
C SER A 259 -1.13 16.12 7.22
N PRO A 260 -2.30 16.48 6.65
CA PRO A 260 -2.36 17.54 5.65
C PRO A 260 -1.64 18.82 6.12
N LYS A 261 -0.86 19.41 5.21
CA LYS A 261 -0.17 20.70 5.36
C LYS A 261 -0.52 21.56 4.15
N LEU A 262 -0.12 22.84 4.16
CA LEU A 262 -0.28 23.76 3.01
C LEU A 262 -1.75 23.89 2.58
N ASP A 263 -2.63 24.08 3.57
CA ASP A 263 -4.08 24.29 3.44
C ASP A 263 -4.85 23.24 2.63
N VAL A 264 -4.28 22.04 2.43
CA VAL A 264 -4.92 20.91 1.74
C VAL A 264 -6.26 20.54 2.36
N ASP A 265 -6.46 20.70 3.67
CA ASP A 265 -7.78 20.56 4.32
C ASP A 265 -8.80 21.58 3.81
N ILE A 266 -8.43 22.84 3.65
CA ILE A 266 -9.31 23.92 3.17
C ILE A 266 -9.61 23.71 1.68
N LEU A 267 -8.58 23.40 0.89
CA LEU A 267 -8.71 23.15 -0.54
C LEU A 267 -9.57 21.91 -0.83
N SER A 268 -9.36 20.80 -0.10
CA SER A 268 -10.14 19.57 -0.30
C SER A 268 -11.59 19.72 0.16
N ASN A 269 -11.86 20.44 1.25
CA ASN A 269 -13.23 20.78 1.67
C ASN A 269 -13.98 21.60 0.60
N ASN A 270 -13.33 22.61 0.01
CA ASN A 270 -13.97 23.44 -1.01
C ASN A 270 -14.10 22.71 -2.36
N PHE A 271 -13.15 21.86 -2.74
CA PHE A 271 -13.26 21.04 -3.94
C PHE A 271 -14.33 19.94 -3.79
N ALA A 272 -14.48 19.35 -2.60
CA ALA A 272 -15.60 18.45 -2.30
C ALA A 272 -16.96 19.16 -2.42
N ARG A 273 -17.10 20.38 -1.89
CA ARG A 273 -18.30 21.21 -2.07
C ARG A 273 -18.59 21.52 -3.55
N LEU A 274 -17.56 21.81 -4.35
CA LEU A 274 -17.71 22.02 -5.79
C LEU A 274 -18.25 20.76 -6.49
N LEU A 275 -17.68 19.59 -6.19
CA LEU A 275 -18.14 18.31 -6.75
C LEU A 275 -19.61 18.02 -6.38
N THR A 276 -19.99 18.24 -5.11
CA THR A 276 -21.38 18.11 -4.64
C THR A 276 -22.32 19.04 -5.40
N ASN A 277 -21.96 20.32 -5.53
CA ASN A 277 -22.84 21.36 -6.09
C ASN A 277 -22.88 21.41 -7.63
N LEU A 278 -21.99 20.70 -8.34
CA LEU A 278 -22.09 20.54 -9.79
C LEU A 278 -23.31 19.69 -10.13
N GLU A 279 -24.31 20.24 -10.80
CA GLU A 279 -25.44 19.47 -11.35
C GLU A 279 -25.68 19.80 -12.82
N GLY A 280 -26.19 18.81 -13.58
CA GLY A 280 -26.78 18.98 -14.93
C GLY A 280 -25.84 19.35 -16.09
N ASN A 281 -24.73 20.04 -15.83
CA ASN A 281 -23.88 20.61 -16.88
C ASN A 281 -23.20 19.55 -17.76
N TYR A 282 -23.20 19.75 -19.08
CA TYR A 282 -22.39 18.95 -20.01
C TYR A 282 -20.89 19.15 -19.75
N GLY A 283 -20.09 18.10 -19.96
CA GLY A 283 -18.64 18.21 -19.77
C GLY A 283 -18.17 18.40 -18.32
N GLN A 284 -18.83 17.75 -17.34
CA GLN A 284 -18.40 17.64 -15.93
C GLN A 284 -17.07 16.86 -15.76
N MET A 285 -15.97 17.39 -16.32
CA MET A 285 -14.59 16.95 -16.08
C MET A 285 -13.82 18.06 -15.35
N LEU A 286 -13.14 17.72 -14.26
CA LEU A 286 -12.34 18.66 -13.47
C LEU A 286 -10.86 18.28 -13.47
N GLY A 287 -9.99 19.25 -13.70
CA GLY A 287 -8.54 19.06 -13.67
C GLY A 287 -7.97 19.18 -12.26
N VAL A 288 -7.14 18.22 -11.84
CA VAL A 288 -6.18 18.39 -10.74
C VAL A 288 -4.79 18.47 -11.35
N PHE A 289 -4.29 19.69 -11.46
CA PHE A 289 -3.01 20.02 -12.11
C PHE A 289 -1.88 20.15 -11.08
N GLY A 290 -0.64 20.10 -11.55
CA GLY A 290 0.56 20.17 -10.73
C GLY A 290 1.58 19.08 -11.06
N GLN A 291 2.84 19.38 -10.79
CA GLN A 291 3.97 18.58 -11.27
C GLN A 291 4.03 17.17 -10.69
N TRP A 292 4.67 16.23 -11.38
CA TRP A 292 4.77 14.84 -10.92
C TRP A 292 5.42 14.75 -9.52
N GLY A 293 4.70 14.13 -8.58
CA GLY A 293 5.08 14.07 -7.16
C GLY A 293 4.73 15.30 -6.32
N ARG A 294 3.95 16.27 -6.83
CA ARG A 294 3.44 17.42 -6.05
C ARG A 294 2.37 17.06 -5.01
N GLY A 295 1.67 15.94 -5.20
CA GLY A 295 0.65 15.43 -4.26
C GLY A 295 -0.76 15.29 -4.84
N LYS A 296 -0.96 15.28 -6.16
CA LYS A 296 -2.28 15.19 -6.82
C LYS A 296 -3.17 14.07 -6.27
N THR A 297 -2.64 12.84 -6.17
CA THR A 297 -3.36 11.68 -5.61
C THR A 297 -3.70 11.89 -4.13
N PHE A 298 -2.75 12.33 -3.30
CA PHE A 298 -2.97 12.62 -1.87
C PHE A 298 -4.04 13.70 -1.63
N PHE A 299 -4.07 14.75 -2.47
CA PHE A 299 -5.12 15.76 -2.45
C PHE A 299 -6.49 15.13 -2.75
N ILE A 300 -6.58 14.22 -3.73
CA ILE A 300 -7.81 13.50 -4.05
C ILE A 300 -8.21 12.51 -2.95
N ASP A 301 -7.27 11.82 -2.32
CA ASP A 301 -7.54 10.96 -1.16
C ASP A 301 -8.20 11.79 -0.03
N GLN A 302 -7.72 13.02 0.20
CA GLN A 302 -8.36 13.95 1.15
C GLN A 302 -9.74 14.45 0.71
N VAL A 303 -9.97 14.71 -0.59
CA VAL A 303 -11.31 15.02 -1.12
C VAL A 303 -12.28 13.84 -0.91
N ILE A 304 -11.82 12.61 -1.13
CA ILE A 304 -12.61 11.38 -0.94
C ILE A 304 -13.06 11.23 0.51
N ASP A 305 -12.16 11.52 1.46
CA ASP A 305 -12.50 11.56 2.89
C ASP A 305 -13.54 12.66 3.19
N LYS A 306 -13.40 13.89 2.64
CA LYS A 306 -14.39 14.97 2.86
C LYS A 306 -15.76 14.63 2.28
N LEU A 307 -15.82 13.90 1.17
CA LEU A 307 -17.06 13.42 0.55
C LEU A 307 -17.70 12.24 1.29
N ASN A 308 -17.09 11.73 2.37
CA ASN A 308 -17.58 10.61 3.17
C ASN A 308 -17.84 9.32 2.35
N ILE A 309 -17.12 9.11 1.25
CA ILE A 309 -17.34 8.02 0.27
C ILE A 309 -17.31 6.61 0.88
N ASN A 310 -16.63 6.44 2.02
CA ASN A 310 -16.59 5.19 2.78
C ASN A 310 -17.93 4.83 3.46
N ASP A 311 -18.81 5.81 3.69
CA ASP A 311 -20.17 5.64 4.19
C ASP A 311 -21.16 5.63 3.00
N LYS A 312 -21.56 4.43 2.55
CA LYS A 312 -22.43 4.26 1.37
C LYS A 312 -23.86 4.76 1.59
N GLU A 313 -24.28 5.06 2.82
CA GLU A 313 -25.60 5.64 3.09
C GLU A 313 -25.54 7.16 2.94
N LYS A 314 -24.59 7.82 3.63
CA LYS A 314 -24.42 9.29 3.59
C LYS A 314 -23.78 9.81 2.30
N SER A 315 -22.88 9.06 1.66
CA SER A 315 -22.19 9.53 0.46
C SER A 315 -23.14 9.71 -0.73
N GLU A 316 -23.09 10.86 -1.38
CA GLU A 316 -23.73 11.11 -2.67
C GLU A 316 -22.93 10.50 -3.84
N PHE A 317 -21.68 10.09 -3.61
CA PHE A 317 -20.80 9.55 -4.65
C PHE A 317 -20.46 8.07 -4.45
N TYR A 318 -20.58 7.31 -5.53
CA TYR A 318 -19.85 6.05 -5.72
C TYR A 318 -18.50 6.38 -6.34
N PHE A 319 -17.41 5.89 -5.77
CA PHE A 319 -16.06 6.17 -6.26
C PHE A 319 -15.57 5.06 -7.20
N VAL A 320 -15.06 5.44 -8.37
CA VAL A 320 -14.39 4.53 -9.33
C VAL A 320 -13.03 5.12 -9.66
N LYS A 321 -11.95 4.37 -9.43
CA LYS A 321 -10.60 4.78 -9.82
C LYS A 321 -10.19 4.12 -11.13
N PHE A 322 -9.70 4.93 -12.07
CA PHE A 322 -9.27 4.52 -13.39
C PHE A 322 -7.81 4.94 -13.63
N HIS A 323 -6.90 3.98 -13.67
CA HIS A 323 -5.49 4.22 -13.99
C HIS A 323 -5.29 4.18 -15.51
N ALA A 324 -5.16 5.33 -16.16
CA ALA A 324 -5.14 5.46 -17.62
C ALA A 324 -3.98 4.69 -18.28
N TRP A 325 -2.81 4.67 -17.63
CA TRP A 325 -1.60 4.00 -18.12
C TRP A 325 -1.75 2.48 -18.29
N LYS A 326 -2.61 1.81 -17.50
CA LYS A 326 -2.60 0.34 -17.31
C LYS A 326 -2.80 -0.48 -18.61
N TYR A 327 -3.46 0.09 -19.62
CA TYR A 327 -3.73 -0.58 -20.90
C TYR A 327 -3.47 0.32 -22.14
N GLN A 328 -2.56 1.30 -22.02
CA GLN A 328 -2.27 2.34 -23.02
C GLN A 328 -1.93 1.82 -24.44
N ASP A 329 -1.42 0.59 -24.56
CA ASP A 329 -0.98 0.00 -25.83
C ASP A 329 -2.08 -0.85 -26.50
N THR A 330 -3.28 -0.90 -25.91
CA THR A 330 -4.49 -1.52 -26.49
C THR A 330 -5.48 -0.48 -27.01
N GLU A 331 -6.29 -0.85 -28.01
CA GLU A 331 -7.39 0.00 -28.52
C GLU A 331 -8.62 0.00 -27.58
N GLY A 332 -8.53 -0.69 -26.44
CA GLY A 332 -9.63 -0.99 -25.53
C GLY A 332 -9.80 -0.03 -24.36
N VAL A 333 -9.39 1.25 -24.45
CA VAL A 333 -9.54 2.25 -23.35
C VAL A 333 -10.99 2.27 -22.83
N TRP A 334 -11.95 2.31 -23.74
CA TRP A 334 -13.38 2.22 -23.43
C TRP A 334 -13.78 0.91 -22.78
N ALA A 335 -13.24 -0.22 -23.25
CA ALA A 335 -13.56 -1.55 -22.71
C ALA A 335 -13.05 -1.70 -21.26
N TYR A 336 -11.85 -1.18 -20.97
CA TYR A 336 -11.30 -1.12 -19.62
C TYR A 336 -12.09 -0.16 -18.71
N LEU A 337 -12.52 1.00 -19.22
CA LEU A 337 -13.37 1.93 -18.46
C LEU A 337 -14.73 1.31 -18.11
N TYR A 338 -15.39 0.71 -19.10
CA TYR A 338 -16.62 -0.07 -18.91
C TYR A 338 -16.40 -1.22 -17.93
N GLN A 339 -15.28 -1.96 -18.04
CA GLN A 339 -14.94 -3.03 -17.11
C GLN A 339 -14.81 -2.51 -15.67
N GLN A 340 -14.09 -1.42 -15.41
CA GLN A 340 -13.95 -0.88 -14.04
C GLN A 340 -15.27 -0.37 -13.46
N ILE A 341 -16.11 0.30 -14.26
CA ILE A 341 -17.43 0.77 -13.81
C ILE A 341 -18.38 -0.43 -13.57
N THR A 342 -18.33 -1.46 -14.42
CA THR A 342 -19.13 -2.68 -14.27
C THR A 342 -18.66 -3.53 -13.10
N GLU A 343 -17.36 -3.62 -12.86
CA GLU A 343 -16.78 -4.29 -11.69
C GLU A 343 -17.25 -3.61 -10.41
N GLU A 344 -17.16 -2.28 -10.26
CA GLU A 344 -17.60 -1.63 -9.00
C GLU A 344 -19.14 -1.58 -8.86
N TYR A 345 -19.91 -1.65 -9.96
CA TYR A 345 -21.36 -1.91 -9.91
C TYR A 345 -21.68 -3.32 -9.35
N LEU A 346 -21.00 -4.36 -9.86
CA LEU A 346 -21.28 -5.75 -9.50
C LEU A 346 -20.65 -6.17 -8.15
N THR A 347 -19.51 -5.59 -7.76
CA THR A 347 -18.69 -6.18 -6.70
C THR A 347 -19.09 -5.71 -5.30
N HIS A 348 -19.88 -6.53 -4.62
CA HIS A 348 -20.07 -6.42 -3.17
C HIS A 348 -18.90 -7.08 -2.40
N LYS A 349 -17.73 -6.42 -2.37
CA LYS A 349 -16.47 -6.87 -1.70
C LYS A 349 -16.57 -7.11 -0.17
N LYS A 350 -17.78 -7.14 0.41
CA LYS A 350 -18.06 -7.36 1.84
C LYS A 350 -19.07 -8.50 2.10
N ASP A 351 -19.58 -9.18 1.07
CA ASP A 351 -20.52 -10.28 1.25
C ASP A 351 -19.81 -11.57 1.75
N LYS A 352 -20.10 -11.93 3.00
CA LYS A 352 -19.46 -13.00 3.78
C LYS A 352 -19.58 -14.42 3.20
N TYR A 353 -20.53 -14.67 2.30
CA TYR A 353 -20.81 -16.00 1.75
C TYR A 353 -20.81 -15.97 0.22
N TYR A 354 -20.03 -16.85 -0.42
CA TYR A 354 -19.92 -16.95 -1.89
C TYR A 354 -21.26 -17.13 -2.60
N LEU A 355 -22.17 -17.92 -2.02
CA LEU A 355 -23.52 -18.11 -2.55
C LEU A 355 -24.36 -16.82 -2.49
N THR A 356 -24.24 -16.00 -1.44
CA THR A 356 -25.00 -14.76 -1.33
C THR A 356 -24.43 -13.67 -2.24
N SER A 357 -23.11 -13.60 -2.42
CA SER A 357 -22.51 -12.69 -3.41
C SER A 357 -22.89 -13.11 -4.84
N LYS A 358 -22.80 -14.41 -5.20
CA LYS A 358 -23.25 -14.90 -6.52
C LYS A 358 -24.74 -14.67 -6.78
N LEU A 359 -25.61 -14.83 -5.79
CA LEU A 359 -27.05 -14.53 -5.94
C LEU A 359 -27.32 -13.03 -6.06
N LYS A 360 -26.54 -12.16 -5.40
CA LYS A 360 -26.63 -10.70 -5.55
C LYS A 360 -26.08 -10.23 -6.90
N GLU A 361 -24.92 -10.74 -7.33
CA GLU A 361 -24.33 -10.55 -8.66
C GLU A 361 -25.35 -10.96 -9.75
N PHE A 362 -25.95 -12.15 -9.64
CA PHE A 362 -27.02 -12.60 -10.52
C PHE A 362 -28.23 -11.65 -10.50
N LYS A 363 -28.65 -11.15 -9.33
CA LYS A 363 -29.76 -10.17 -9.21
C LYS A 363 -29.42 -8.81 -9.83
N LEU A 364 -28.17 -8.36 -9.78
CA LEU A 364 -27.68 -7.14 -10.43
C LEU A 364 -27.55 -7.31 -11.94
N LEU A 365 -27.04 -8.46 -12.41
CA LEU A 365 -26.99 -8.84 -13.83
C LEU A 365 -28.41 -9.03 -14.39
N PHE A 366 -29.34 -9.61 -13.64
CA PHE A 366 -30.74 -9.74 -14.05
C PHE A 366 -31.42 -8.38 -14.16
N ARG A 367 -31.18 -7.46 -13.21
CA ARG A 367 -31.64 -6.06 -13.31
C ARG A 367 -31.08 -5.35 -14.56
N LEU A 368 -29.78 -5.52 -14.82
CA LEU A 368 -29.10 -4.95 -15.99
C LEU A 368 -29.69 -5.51 -17.30
N ASN A 369 -29.79 -6.83 -17.42
CA ASN A 369 -30.42 -7.51 -18.55
C ASN A 369 -31.88 -7.10 -18.76
N ARG A 370 -32.65 -6.87 -17.69
CA ARG A 370 -34.05 -6.41 -17.78
C ARG A 370 -34.17 -4.99 -18.35
N ILE A 371 -33.15 -4.15 -18.18
CA ILE A 371 -33.11 -2.79 -18.75
C ILE A 371 -32.52 -2.81 -20.16
N ARG A 372 -31.52 -3.67 -20.44
CA ARG A 372 -30.90 -3.84 -21.76
C ARG A 372 -31.77 -4.56 -22.80
N ASN A 373 -32.41 -5.67 -22.41
CA ASN A 373 -33.19 -6.55 -23.29
C ASN A 373 -34.71 -6.39 -23.12
N GLY A 374 -35.16 -5.67 -22.08
CA GLY A 374 -36.56 -5.65 -21.68
C GLY A 374 -37.03 -6.97 -21.04
N PHE A 375 -38.36 -7.17 -20.97
CA PHE A 375 -38.96 -8.37 -20.39
C PHE A 375 -39.24 -9.50 -21.41
N GLY A 376 -39.22 -9.21 -22.71
CA GLY A 376 -39.76 -10.12 -23.76
C GLY A 376 -39.22 -11.54 -23.69
N ASP A 377 -37.90 -11.71 -23.75
CA ASP A 377 -37.24 -13.02 -23.69
C ASP A 377 -37.56 -13.78 -22.39
N THR A 378 -37.66 -13.07 -21.26
CA THR A 378 -37.98 -13.68 -19.95
C THR A 378 -39.44 -14.15 -19.86
N ILE A 379 -40.37 -13.43 -20.49
CA ILE A 379 -41.78 -13.82 -20.58
C ILE A 379 -41.93 -15.04 -21.49
N ILE A 380 -41.25 -15.06 -22.64
CA ILE A 380 -41.25 -16.20 -23.58
C ILE A 380 -40.69 -17.45 -22.91
N PHE A 381 -39.57 -17.34 -22.18
CA PHE A 381 -39.02 -18.45 -21.40
C PHE A 381 -40.00 -18.97 -20.33
N LEU A 382 -40.66 -18.06 -19.58
CA LEU A 382 -41.62 -18.43 -18.56
C LEU A 382 -42.86 -19.12 -19.16
N MET A 383 -43.36 -18.64 -20.31
CA MET A 383 -44.48 -19.28 -21.03
C MET A 383 -44.13 -20.69 -21.50
N LEU A 384 -42.91 -20.91 -22.03
CA LEU A 384 -42.44 -22.23 -22.43
C LEU A 384 -42.29 -23.19 -21.23
N LEU A 385 -41.84 -22.68 -20.08
CA LEU A 385 -41.72 -23.44 -18.84
C LEU A 385 -43.09 -23.82 -18.26
N VAL A 386 -44.06 -22.89 -18.26
CA VAL A 386 -45.44 -23.19 -17.87
C VAL A 386 -46.07 -24.21 -18.83
N LEU A 387 -45.87 -24.06 -20.14
CA LEU A 387 -46.35 -25.03 -21.13
C LEU A 387 -45.81 -26.44 -20.85
N ALA A 388 -44.50 -26.59 -20.60
CA ALA A 388 -43.89 -27.87 -20.24
C ALA A 388 -44.51 -28.48 -18.96
N ILE A 389 -44.76 -27.67 -17.93
CA ILE A 389 -45.43 -28.12 -16.70
C ILE A 389 -46.87 -28.57 -16.97
N THR A 390 -47.63 -27.83 -17.79
CA THR A 390 -49.01 -28.22 -18.13
C THR A 390 -49.07 -29.54 -18.90
N ILE A 391 -48.12 -29.81 -19.80
CA ILE A 391 -48.03 -31.09 -20.52
C ILE A 391 -47.82 -32.26 -19.53
N VAL A 392 -46.92 -32.10 -18.56
CA VAL A 392 -46.65 -33.09 -17.50
C VAL A 392 -47.85 -33.25 -16.53
N PHE A 393 -48.78 -32.30 -16.51
CA PHE A 393 -50.00 -32.38 -15.70
C PHE A 393 -51.17 -33.03 -16.47
N ILE A 394 -51.30 -32.74 -17.78
CA ILE A 394 -52.34 -33.27 -18.68
C ILE A 394 -52.10 -34.75 -19.01
N TYR A 395 -50.84 -35.20 -19.07
CA TYR A 395 -50.46 -36.58 -19.32
C TYR A 395 -49.83 -37.23 -18.06
N PRO A 396 -50.63 -37.55 -17.01
CA PRO A 396 -50.11 -37.99 -15.73
C PRO A 396 -49.44 -39.37 -15.77
N GLU A 397 -49.71 -40.21 -16.78
CA GLU A 397 -48.99 -41.48 -16.98
C GLU A 397 -47.48 -41.26 -17.16
N LEU A 398 -47.09 -40.14 -17.75
CA LEU A 398 -45.69 -39.71 -17.90
C LEU A 398 -44.96 -39.52 -16.56
N LYS A 399 -45.67 -39.47 -15.41
CA LYS A 399 -45.07 -39.45 -14.06
C LYS A 399 -44.79 -40.83 -13.49
N ARG A 400 -45.43 -41.89 -14.00
CA ARG A 400 -45.41 -43.22 -13.35
C ARG A 400 -44.20 -44.07 -13.76
N ASP A 401 -43.68 -43.85 -14.96
CA ASP A 401 -42.48 -44.55 -15.43
C ASP A 401 -41.21 -43.92 -14.86
N ILE A 402 -40.69 -44.52 -13.80
CA ILE A 402 -39.37 -44.17 -13.24
C ILE A 402 -38.24 -44.48 -14.24
N GLU A 403 -38.41 -45.51 -15.08
CA GLU A 403 -37.55 -45.77 -16.24
C GLU A 403 -37.61 -44.62 -17.27
N PHE A 404 -38.80 -44.08 -17.55
CA PHE A 404 -38.92 -42.89 -18.39
C PHE A 404 -38.19 -41.72 -17.76
N TRP A 405 -38.39 -41.39 -16.47
CA TRP A 405 -37.70 -40.24 -15.86
C TRP A 405 -36.17 -40.39 -15.79
N LYS A 406 -35.64 -41.59 -15.48
CA LYS A 406 -34.19 -41.86 -15.53
C LYS A 406 -33.65 -41.69 -16.95
N THR A 407 -34.28 -42.38 -17.92
CA THR A 407 -33.85 -42.34 -19.33
C THR A 407 -34.04 -40.96 -19.94
N PHE A 408 -35.09 -40.23 -19.55
CA PHE A 408 -35.36 -38.85 -19.96
C PHE A 408 -34.33 -37.89 -19.37
N PHE A 409 -33.96 -37.97 -18.08
CA PHE A 409 -32.87 -37.13 -17.57
C PHE A 409 -31.52 -37.44 -18.23
N ILE A 410 -31.24 -38.70 -18.58
CA ILE A 410 -30.00 -39.12 -19.25
C ILE A 410 -29.95 -38.71 -20.74
N THR A 411 -31.07 -38.80 -21.47
CA THR A 411 -31.13 -38.56 -22.93
C THR A 411 -31.62 -37.16 -23.33
N SER A 412 -32.46 -36.51 -22.52
CA SER A 412 -32.94 -35.15 -22.83
C SER A 412 -31.87 -34.09 -22.56
N ALA A 413 -31.06 -34.27 -21.50
CA ALA A 413 -29.97 -33.36 -21.14
C ALA A 413 -28.86 -33.29 -22.21
N SER A 414 -28.67 -34.36 -22.98
CA SER A 414 -27.58 -34.55 -23.93
C SER A 414 -28.01 -34.43 -25.40
N ILE A 415 -29.08 -35.11 -25.81
CA ILE A 415 -29.42 -35.30 -27.23
C ILE A 415 -30.62 -34.47 -27.64
N GLN A 416 -31.76 -34.54 -26.93
CA GLN A 416 -32.97 -33.82 -27.37
C GLN A 416 -32.87 -32.31 -27.14
N THR A 417 -32.23 -31.85 -26.06
CA THR A 417 -31.94 -30.41 -25.86
C THR A 417 -31.08 -29.87 -27.01
N LEU A 418 -30.04 -30.60 -27.42
CA LEU A 418 -29.14 -30.22 -28.52
C LEU A 418 -29.82 -30.22 -29.90
N LEU A 419 -30.68 -31.22 -30.16
CA LEU A 419 -31.46 -31.31 -31.40
C LEU A 419 -32.58 -30.27 -31.47
N PHE A 420 -33.28 -30.00 -30.36
CA PHE A 420 -34.28 -28.95 -30.28
C PHE A 420 -33.64 -27.57 -30.45
N LEU A 421 -32.49 -27.31 -29.80
CA LEU A 421 -31.70 -26.09 -30.03
C LEU A 421 -31.30 -25.96 -31.51
N LYS A 422 -30.75 -27.01 -32.15
CA LYS A 422 -30.43 -26.98 -33.59
C LYS A 422 -31.65 -26.68 -34.47
N LYS A 423 -32.81 -27.25 -34.17
CA LYS A 423 -34.05 -27.07 -34.96
C LYS A 423 -34.68 -25.69 -34.72
N ALA A 424 -34.64 -25.19 -33.48
CA ALA A 424 -35.11 -23.87 -33.08
C ALA A 424 -34.23 -22.73 -33.63
N TRP A 425 -32.90 -22.90 -33.67
CA TRP A 425 -31.99 -21.97 -34.37
C TRP A 425 -32.38 -21.86 -35.85
N LYS A 426 -32.58 -23.00 -36.53
CA LYS A 426 -32.89 -23.08 -37.96
C LYS A 426 -34.27 -22.52 -38.33
N LEU A 427 -35.23 -22.55 -37.39
CA LEU A 427 -36.52 -21.84 -37.50
C LEU A 427 -36.38 -20.34 -37.19
N GLY A 428 -35.58 -20.00 -36.19
CA GLY A 428 -35.31 -18.64 -35.75
C GLY A 428 -34.79 -17.75 -36.86
N ASP A 429 -33.90 -18.23 -37.73
CA ASP A 429 -33.35 -17.41 -38.82
C ASP A 429 -34.40 -16.97 -39.87
N LYS A 430 -35.40 -17.80 -40.19
CA LYS A 430 -36.46 -17.40 -41.13
C LYS A 430 -37.42 -16.39 -40.50
N GLY A 431 -37.82 -16.60 -39.25
CA GLY A 431 -38.64 -15.64 -38.50
C GLY A 431 -37.93 -14.31 -38.27
N LYS A 432 -36.69 -14.34 -37.80
CA LYS A 432 -35.84 -13.15 -37.60
C LYS A 432 -35.60 -12.39 -38.90
N ARG A 433 -35.41 -13.07 -40.04
CA ARG A 433 -35.28 -12.41 -41.36
C ARG A 433 -36.56 -11.71 -41.79
N LEU A 434 -37.74 -12.30 -41.59
CA LEU A 434 -39.01 -11.66 -41.94
C LEU A 434 -39.31 -10.44 -41.05
N ILE A 435 -39.09 -10.55 -39.74
CA ILE A 435 -39.26 -9.41 -38.81
C ILE A 435 -38.25 -8.30 -39.14
N LYS A 436 -36.96 -8.64 -39.30
CA LYS A 436 -35.92 -7.66 -39.74
C LYS A 436 -36.23 -7.02 -41.09
N LYS A 437 -37.00 -7.64 -41.98
CA LYS A 437 -37.34 -7.04 -43.29
C LYS A 437 -38.30 -5.85 -43.16
N TYR A 438 -39.09 -5.78 -42.07
CA TYR A 438 -40.15 -4.77 -41.92
C TYR A 438 -40.06 -3.90 -40.66
N THR A 439 -39.19 -4.20 -39.69
CA THR A 439 -39.07 -3.41 -38.43
C THR A 439 -37.69 -2.77 -38.19
N HIS A 440 -36.75 -2.88 -39.13
CA HIS A 440 -35.35 -2.52 -38.88
C HIS A 440 -35.04 -1.08 -39.29
N LYS A 441 -35.07 -0.14 -38.33
CA LYS A 441 -34.25 1.09 -38.44
C LYS A 441 -32.80 0.64 -38.70
N PRO A 442 -32.09 1.16 -39.72
CA PRO A 442 -30.72 0.76 -39.98
C PRO A 442 -29.85 1.03 -38.75
N ASN A 443 -29.30 -0.04 -38.18
CA ASN A 443 -28.46 0.04 -36.99
C ASN A 443 -27.00 0.19 -37.43
N PHE A 444 -26.53 1.44 -37.42
CA PHE A 444 -25.18 1.80 -37.83
C PHE A 444 -24.10 1.50 -36.78
N ASN A 445 -24.42 0.93 -35.60
CA ASN A 445 -23.41 0.69 -34.55
C ASN A 445 -22.25 -0.19 -35.04
N LYS A 446 -22.52 -1.16 -35.93
CA LYS A 446 -21.49 -1.98 -36.59
C LYS A 446 -20.60 -1.24 -37.61
N LEU A 447 -20.98 -0.01 -37.98
CA LEU A 447 -20.21 0.91 -38.83
C LEU A 447 -19.60 2.06 -38.01
N LEU A 448 -20.16 2.37 -36.83
CA LEU A 448 -19.64 3.34 -35.85
C LEU A 448 -18.52 2.73 -34.96
N GLY A 449 -18.44 1.41 -34.88
CA GLY A 449 -17.33 0.69 -34.26
C GLY A 449 -17.51 0.40 -32.76
N ILE A 450 -16.50 -0.28 -32.20
CA ILE A 450 -16.51 -0.87 -30.85
C ILE A 450 -16.82 0.15 -29.74
N GLN A 451 -16.35 1.39 -29.89
CA GLN A 451 -16.61 2.48 -28.94
C GLN A 451 -18.11 2.73 -28.74
N ALA A 452 -18.90 2.77 -29.82
CA ALA A 452 -20.34 3.05 -29.74
C ALA A 452 -21.11 1.91 -29.04
N GLU A 453 -20.72 0.65 -29.27
CA GLU A 453 -21.31 -0.49 -28.58
C GLU A 453 -20.99 -0.46 -27.08
N ILE A 454 -19.76 -0.09 -26.69
CA ILE A 454 -19.37 0.03 -25.27
C ILE A 454 -20.05 1.22 -24.57
N GLN A 455 -20.24 2.34 -25.27
CA GLN A 455 -20.93 3.51 -24.70
C GLN A 455 -22.43 3.23 -24.42
N GLU A 456 -23.09 2.40 -25.23
CA GLU A 456 -24.44 1.90 -24.93
C GLU A 456 -24.46 0.92 -23.75
N GLU A 457 -23.53 -0.05 -23.68
CA GLU A 457 -23.43 -0.97 -22.54
C GLU A 457 -23.12 -0.23 -21.23
N LEU A 458 -22.27 0.78 -21.27
CA LEU A 458 -22.02 1.67 -20.13
C LEU A 458 -23.29 2.41 -19.70
N LYS A 459 -24.10 2.92 -20.63
CA LYS A 459 -25.41 3.53 -20.30
C LYS A 459 -26.35 2.56 -19.61
N TYR A 460 -26.41 1.29 -20.02
CA TYR A 460 -27.24 0.29 -19.33
C TYR A 460 -26.75 0.07 -17.89
N VAL A 461 -25.45 -0.03 -17.65
CA VAL A 461 -24.87 -0.15 -16.29
C VAL A 461 -25.20 1.09 -15.46
N LEU A 462 -24.95 2.28 -15.97
CA LEU A 462 -25.20 3.55 -15.28
C LEU A 462 -26.68 3.77 -14.94
N LYS A 463 -27.60 3.48 -15.87
CA LYS A 463 -29.06 3.54 -15.63
C LYS A 463 -29.53 2.52 -14.61
N THR A 464 -28.92 1.33 -14.57
CA THR A 464 -29.29 0.27 -13.62
C THR A 464 -28.78 0.58 -12.20
N TRP A 465 -27.57 1.13 -12.09
CA TRP A 465 -26.96 1.55 -10.82
C TRP A 465 -27.63 2.80 -10.25
N ILE A 466 -27.92 3.79 -11.12
CA ILE A 466 -28.43 5.11 -10.77
C ILE A 466 -29.69 5.41 -11.61
N PRO A 467 -30.87 4.91 -11.19
CA PRO A 467 -32.12 5.19 -11.91
C PRO A 467 -32.56 6.64 -11.73
N ASP A 468 -33.31 7.18 -12.70
CA ASP A 468 -33.91 8.51 -12.62
C ASP A 468 -35.08 8.52 -11.63
N ASN A 469 -34.77 8.82 -10.37
CA ASN A 469 -35.72 8.77 -9.26
C ASN A 469 -36.10 10.19 -8.80
N THR A 470 -37.22 10.71 -9.32
CA THR A 470 -37.67 12.11 -9.19
C THR A 470 -38.14 12.54 -7.79
N LYS A 471 -37.96 11.71 -6.75
CA LYS A 471 -38.51 11.94 -5.40
C LYS A 471 -37.46 12.16 -4.29
N ASN A 472 -36.16 11.97 -4.57
CA ASN A 472 -35.10 12.15 -3.58
C ASN A 472 -34.35 13.47 -3.79
N LYS A 473 -34.04 14.16 -2.68
CA LYS A 473 -33.46 15.51 -2.69
C LYS A 473 -31.96 15.57 -2.98
N SER A 474 -31.27 14.43 -2.98
CA SER A 474 -29.91 14.30 -3.52
C SER A 474 -29.83 13.11 -4.47
N ARG A 475 -29.24 13.36 -5.64
CA ARG A 475 -29.09 12.39 -6.73
C ARG A 475 -27.69 11.77 -6.65
N LYS A 476 -27.61 10.51 -6.22
CA LYS A 476 -26.31 9.82 -6.17
C LYS A 476 -25.67 9.76 -7.55
N ARG A 477 -24.34 9.91 -7.62
CA ARG A 477 -23.52 9.96 -8.85
C ARG A 477 -22.27 9.09 -8.71
N ILE A 478 -21.54 8.89 -9.80
CA ILE A 478 -20.20 8.29 -9.82
C ILE A 478 -19.18 9.42 -9.85
N LEU A 479 -18.20 9.37 -8.94
CA LEU A 479 -16.96 10.12 -9.02
C LEU A 479 -15.91 9.23 -9.69
N LEU A 480 -15.69 9.44 -10.98
CA LEU A 480 -14.67 8.75 -11.77
C LEU A 480 -13.34 9.50 -11.63
N PHE A 481 -12.42 8.97 -10.82
CA PHE A 481 -11.09 9.53 -10.68
C PHE A 481 -10.11 8.89 -11.65
N VAL A 482 -9.57 9.70 -12.56
CA VAL A 482 -8.60 9.32 -13.59
C VAL A 482 -7.20 9.72 -13.11
N ASP A 483 -6.33 8.73 -12.96
CA ASP A 483 -4.97 8.87 -12.41
C ASP A 483 -3.91 8.33 -13.40
N ASP A 484 -2.65 8.73 -13.20
CA ASP A 484 -1.47 8.33 -14.00
C ASP A 484 -1.54 8.64 -15.52
N LEU A 485 -2.37 9.60 -15.97
CA LEU A 485 -2.37 10.07 -17.36
C LEU A 485 -1.03 10.66 -17.80
N ASP A 486 -0.30 11.29 -16.87
CA ASP A 486 1.02 11.86 -17.08
C ASP A 486 2.15 10.81 -17.28
N ARG A 487 1.79 9.51 -17.36
CA ARG A 487 2.67 8.41 -17.77
C ARG A 487 2.37 7.86 -19.18
N CYS A 488 1.27 8.27 -19.80
CA CYS A 488 0.91 7.84 -21.16
C CYS A 488 1.77 8.57 -22.20
N LYS A 489 2.06 7.90 -23.33
CA LYS A 489 2.60 8.54 -24.55
C LYS A 489 1.69 9.70 -24.98
N GLU A 490 2.25 10.81 -25.45
CA GLU A 490 1.48 12.04 -25.72
C GLU A 490 0.25 11.84 -26.64
N GLU A 491 0.33 10.98 -27.65
CA GLU A 491 -0.82 10.70 -28.55
C GLU A 491 -1.92 9.92 -27.81
N ARG A 492 -1.54 8.93 -26.99
CA ARG A 492 -2.47 8.14 -26.17
C ARG A 492 -3.09 8.98 -25.05
N LEU A 493 -2.32 9.88 -24.45
CA LEU A 493 -2.78 10.83 -23.43
C LEU A 493 -3.95 11.67 -23.97
N ILE A 494 -3.82 12.24 -25.17
CA ILE A 494 -4.92 12.98 -25.80
C ILE A 494 -6.08 12.07 -26.19
N GLN A 495 -5.83 10.89 -26.78
CA GLN A 495 -6.90 9.94 -27.12
C GLN A 495 -7.77 9.54 -25.91
N VAL A 496 -7.15 9.29 -24.75
CA VAL A 496 -7.88 8.94 -23.51
C VAL A 496 -8.70 10.14 -23.00
N ILE A 497 -8.12 11.35 -23.00
CA ILE A 497 -8.79 12.55 -22.51
C ILE A 497 -9.95 12.98 -23.43
N ASP A 498 -9.74 12.94 -24.75
CA ASP A 498 -10.78 13.23 -25.74
C ASP A 498 -11.93 12.22 -25.64
N ALA A 499 -11.63 10.93 -25.48
CA ALA A 499 -12.63 9.89 -25.26
C ALA A 499 -13.46 10.14 -23.97
N LEU A 500 -12.80 10.47 -22.86
CA LEU A 500 -13.46 10.83 -21.61
C LEU A 500 -14.31 12.11 -21.73
N ARG A 501 -13.93 13.06 -22.61
CA ARG A 501 -14.73 14.26 -22.88
C ARG A 501 -15.96 13.94 -23.73
N VAL A 502 -15.81 13.18 -24.82
CA VAL A 502 -16.93 12.71 -25.68
C VAL A 502 -17.93 11.88 -24.89
N MET A 503 -17.46 11.11 -23.89
CA MET A 503 -18.35 10.38 -22.97
C MET A 503 -19.32 11.29 -22.20
N LEU A 504 -18.95 12.54 -21.93
CA LEU A 504 -19.75 13.53 -21.19
C LEU A 504 -20.62 14.43 -22.09
N GLU A 505 -20.67 14.14 -23.40
CA GLU A 505 -21.66 14.71 -24.33
C GLU A 505 -22.99 13.95 -24.25
N ASP A 506 -22.99 12.73 -23.69
CA ASP A 506 -24.20 11.92 -23.53
C ASP A 506 -24.99 12.30 -22.25
N ASP A 507 -26.20 12.80 -22.48
CA ASP A 507 -27.25 13.12 -21.51
C ASP A 507 -27.36 12.13 -20.33
N ASP A 508 -27.35 10.83 -20.62
CA ASP A 508 -27.59 9.81 -19.60
C ASP A 508 -26.35 9.54 -18.75
N ILE A 509 -25.16 9.77 -19.30
CA ILE A 509 -23.89 9.62 -18.60
C ILE A 509 -23.64 10.86 -17.73
N VAL A 510 -23.81 12.06 -18.27
CA VAL A 510 -23.47 13.31 -17.54
C VAL A 510 -24.41 13.62 -16.36
N LYS A 511 -25.64 13.07 -16.38
CA LYS A 511 -26.56 13.06 -15.23
C LYS A 511 -26.17 12.04 -14.14
N ARG A 512 -25.06 11.32 -14.30
CA ARG A 512 -24.64 10.17 -13.47
C ARG A 512 -23.16 10.11 -13.15
N VAL A 513 -22.28 10.74 -13.93
CA VAL A 513 -20.82 10.65 -13.80
C VAL A 513 -20.20 12.05 -13.75
N VAL A 514 -19.37 12.28 -12.74
CA VAL A 514 -18.42 13.40 -12.65
C VAL A 514 -17.03 12.82 -12.81
N ILE A 515 -16.22 13.41 -13.69
CA ILE A 515 -14.83 12.98 -13.91
C ILE A 515 -13.89 13.96 -13.20
N VAL A 516 -12.90 13.43 -12.48
CA VAL A 516 -11.80 14.22 -11.93
C VAL A 516 -10.49 13.62 -12.41
N THR A 517 -9.60 14.45 -12.94
CA THR A 517 -8.48 14.03 -13.77
C THR A 517 -7.17 14.58 -13.22
N ALA A 518 -6.32 13.71 -12.65
CA ALA A 518 -4.98 14.09 -12.20
C ALA A 518 -3.99 14.04 -13.37
N ILE A 519 -3.37 15.18 -13.69
CA ILE A 519 -2.41 15.30 -14.81
C ILE A 519 -1.37 16.39 -14.53
N ASP A 520 -0.19 16.31 -15.15
CA ASP A 520 0.79 17.41 -15.15
C ASP A 520 0.43 18.34 -16.32
N GLU A 521 0.11 19.60 -16.03
CA GLU A 521 -0.38 20.53 -17.06
C GLU A 521 0.66 20.74 -18.17
N LYS A 522 1.96 20.70 -17.86
CA LYS A 522 3.02 20.91 -18.87
C LYS A 522 3.15 19.74 -19.85
N ILE A 523 2.79 18.54 -19.40
CA ILE A 523 2.75 17.33 -20.24
C ILE A 523 1.50 17.38 -21.13
N LEU A 524 0.36 17.83 -20.61
CA LEU A 524 -0.86 18.05 -21.39
C LEU A 524 -0.68 19.17 -22.44
N GLU A 525 -0.14 20.32 -22.06
CA GLU A 525 0.20 21.44 -22.96
C GLU A 525 1.13 20.99 -24.09
N ARG A 526 2.13 20.15 -23.79
CA ARG A 526 3.02 19.53 -24.78
C ARG A 526 2.27 18.59 -25.72
N ALA A 527 1.43 17.71 -25.20
CA ALA A 527 0.68 16.75 -26.00
C ALA A 527 -0.33 17.45 -26.95
N ILE A 528 -1.00 18.50 -26.48
CA ILE A 528 -1.84 19.37 -27.32
C ILE A 528 -0.99 20.06 -28.41
N ALA A 529 0.17 20.61 -28.05
CA ALA A 529 1.09 21.23 -29.00
C ALA A 529 1.65 20.25 -30.06
N LEU A 530 1.76 18.95 -29.74
CA LEU A 530 2.13 17.91 -30.69
C LEU A 530 0.95 17.55 -31.61
N LYS A 531 -0.27 17.37 -31.09
CA LYS A 531 -1.49 17.11 -31.88
C LYS A 531 -1.74 18.18 -32.96
N TYR A 532 -1.43 19.45 -32.67
CA TYR A 532 -1.64 20.56 -33.61
C TYR A 532 -0.36 21.04 -34.32
N LYS A 533 0.74 20.29 -34.22
CA LYS A 533 2.07 20.68 -34.74
C LYS A 533 2.09 21.06 -36.23
N GLU A 534 1.22 20.45 -37.05
CA GLU A 534 1.12 20.71 -38.49
C GLU A 534 0.32 21.98 -38.82
N PHE A 535 -0.59 22.39 -37.93
CA PHE A 535 -1.40 23.61 -38.05
C PHE A 535 -0.76 24.82 -37.34
N LEU A 536 0.32 24.60 -36.60
CA LEU A 536 1.02 25.63 -35.82
C LEU A 536 2.30 26.10 -36.53
N ASP A 537 2.18 27.25 -37.20
CA ASP A 537 3.31 27.99 -37.76
C ASP A 537 4.43 28.18 -36.72
N LYS A 538 5.65 27.70 -37.03
CA LYS A 538 6.83 27.76 -36.12
C LYS A 538 7.21 29.16 -35.63
N ARG A 539 6.63 30.22 -36.22
CA ARG A 539 6.92 31.63 -35.93
C ARG A 539 5.84 32.34 -35.10
N ASN A 540 4.73 31.69 -34.74
CA ASN A 540 3.57 32.36 -34.13
C ASN A 540 3.16 31.75 -32.78
N ASN A 541 3.92 32.09 -31.73
CA ASN A 541 3.73 31.56 -30.37
C ASN A 541 2.38 31.93 -29.74
N ASP A 542 1.81 33.10 -30.07
CA ASP A 542 0.57 33.57 -29.45
C ASP A 542 -0.63 32.72 -29.87
N ARG A 543 -0.70 32.33 -31.16
CA ARG A 543 -1.69 31.38 -31.67
C ARG A 543 -1.60 30.03 -30.97
N LYS A 544 -0.38 29.53 -30.73
CA LYS A 544 -0.15 28.29 -29.97
C LYS A 544 -0.66 28.41 -28.53
N CYS A 545 -0.41 29.53 -27.86
CA CYS A 545 -0.87 29.79 -26.50
C CYS A 545 -2.40 29.96 -26.41
N SER A 546 -3.06 30.56 -27.40
CA SER A 546 -4.53 30.61 -27.48
C SER A 546 -5.11 29.20 -27.65
N LEU A 547 -4.64 28.47 -28.66
CA LEU A 547 -5.15 27.13 -28.98
C LEU A 547 -5.05 26.16 -27.80
N ILE A 548 -3.94 26.21 -27.05
CA ILE A 548 -3.75 25.39 -25.84
C ILE A 548 -4.77 25.75 -24.75
N LYS A 549 -5.01 27.05 -24.48
CA LYS A 549 -6.00 27.49 -23.50
C LYS A 549 -7.41 27.08 -23.90
N GLU A 550 -7.80 27.39 -25.14
CA GLU A 550 -9.09 26.99 -25.70
C GLU A 550 -9.30 25.47 -25.64
N TYR A 551 -8.25 24.67 -25.78
CA TYR A 551 -8.33 23.22 -25.63
C TYR A 551 -8.56 22.81 -24.17
N LEU A 552 -7.83 23.39 -23.22
CA LEU A 552 -8.02 23.14 -21.79
C LEU A 552 -9.43 23.55 -21.32
N ASP A 553 -9.94 24.69 -21.78
CA ASP A 553 -11.30 25.18 -21.48
C ASP A 553 -12.37 24.29 -22.15
N LYS A 554 -12.10 23.72 -23.33
CA LYS A 554 -12.94 22.70 -23.99
C LYS A 554 -12.90 21.34 -23.31
N LEU A 555 -11.88 21.05 -22.49
CA LEU A 555 -11.78 19.80 -21.72
C LEU A 555 -12.44 19.92 -20.34
N PHE A 556 -12.02 20.92 -19.55
CA PHE A 556 -12.29 20.99 -18.11
C PHE A 556 -13.25 22.14 -17.77
N ILE A 557 -14.34 21.84 -17.07
CA ILE A 557 -15.29 22.88 -16.58
C ILE A 557 -14.69 23.71 -15.44
N ALA A 558 -13.74 23.13 -14.70
CA ALA A 558 -12.96 23.78 -13.65
C ALA A 558 -11.65 23.02 -13.44
N CYS A 559 -10.62 23.68 -12.91
CA CYS A 559 -9.39 23.02 -12.48
C CYS A 559 -8.87 23.59 -11.16
N ILE A 560 -8.17 22.76 -10.39
CA ILE A 560 -7.34 23.17 -9.26
C ILE A 560 -5.89 22.82 -9.58
N LYS A 561 -5.00 23.81 -9.53
CA LYS A 561 -3.57 23.64 -9.77
C LYS A 561 -2.82 23.69 -8.45
N LEU A 562 -2.09 22.63 -8.12
CA LEU A 562 -1.19 22.60 -6.97
C LEU A 562 0.10 23.36 -7.36
N PRO A 563 0.36 24.57 -6.81
CA PRO A 563 1.50 25.41 -7.21
C PRO A 563 2.83 24.77 -6.79
N PRO A 564 3.99 25.11 -7.41
CA PRO A 564 5.30 24.67 -6.92
C PRO A 564 5.52 25.08 -5.45
N LEU A 565 6.38 24.36 -4.71
CA LEU A 565 6.63 24.68 -3.31
C LEU A 565 7.41 26.00 -3.15
N TYR A 566 6.86 26.94 -2.39
CA TYR A 566 7.60 28.12 -1.92
C TYR A 566 8.60 27.73 -0.81
N ASP A 567 9.62 28.56 -0.57
CA ASP A 567 10.72 28.20 0.36
C ASP A 567 10.27 27.99 1.82
N MET A 568 9.23 28.70 2.28
CA MET A 568 8.62 28.44 3.60
C MET A 568 7.85 27.11 3.63
N GLU A 569 7.28 26.67 2.51
CA GLU A 569 6.59 25.38 2.42
C GLU A 569 7.57 24.21 2.40
N LYS A 570 8.78 24.40 1.84
CA LYS A 570 9.85 23.40 1.88
C LYS A 570 10.17 23.02 3.34
N ASP A 571 10.28 24.00 4.23
CA ASP A 571 10.53 23.79 5.66
C ASP A 571 9.40 22.97 6.31
N ILE A 572 8.14 23.36 6.10
CA ILE A 572 6.95 22.67 6.66
C ILE A 572 6.88 21.20 6.22
N ILE A 573 7.24 20.91 4.96
CA ILE A 573 7.28 19.55 4.44
C ILE A 573 8.45 18.75 5.03
N ILE A 574 9.63 19.37 5.18
CA ILE A 574 10.80 18.74 5.82
C ILE A 574 10.54 18.45 7.30
N ASP A 575 9.91 19.37 8.04
CA ASP A 575 9.49 19.15 9.43
C ASP A 575 8.53 17.97 9.52
N SER A 576 7.51 17.88 8.68
CA SER A 576 6.56 16.76 8.73
C SER A 576 7.14 15.42 8.28
N TYR A 577 8.27 15.44 7.58
CA TYR A 577 9.07 14.24 7.34
C TYR A 577 9.97 13.92 8.56
N ALA A 578 10.60 14.92 9.18
CA ALA A 578 11.45 14.75 10.36
C ALA A 578 10.66 14.27 11.59
N GLU A 579 9.42 14.73 11.75
CA GLU A 579 8.42 14.23 12.72
C GLU A 579 8.26 12.69 12.68
N LYS A 580 8.42 12.08 11.49
CA LYS A 580 8.29 10.62 11.29
C LYS A 580 9.60 9.85 11.46
N ILE A 581 10.73 10.53 11.30
CA ILE A 581 12.06 9.96 11.46
C ILE A 581 12.44 9.92 12.94
N GLY A 582 12.37 11.07 13.59
CA GLY A 582 12.86 11.28 14.95
C GLY A 582 13.93 12.38 14.97
N VAL A 583 13.68 13.41 15.77
CA VAL A 583 14.61 14.53 15.98
C VAL A 583 15.22 14.40 17.38
N GLU A 584 16.55 14.49 17.47
CA GLU A 584 17.27 14.57 18.74
C GLU A 584 17.46 16.05 19.13
N VAL A 585 16.87 16.44 20.25
CA VAL A 585 17.09 17.73 20.91
C VAL A 585 18.15 17.56 21.99
N ILE A 586 19.15 18.44 21.98
CA ILE A 586 20.20 18.47 23.01
C ILE A 586 19.78 19.53 24.04
N ASP A 587 19.12 19.10 25.11
CA ASP A 587 18.86 19.95 26.27
C ASP A 587 20.21 20.37 26.89
N ARG A 588 20.49 21.67 26.88
CA ARG A 588 21.66 22.23 27.58
C ARG A 588 21.32 22.34 29.07
N LYS A 589 22.15 21.74 29.94
CA LYS A 589 22.13 22.08 31.38
C LYS A 589 22.32 23.60 31.55
N THR A 590 21.27 24.30 31.93
CA THR A 590 21.31 25.71 32.34
C THR A 590 21.47 25.78 33.85
N ASN A 591 22.70 26.02 34.33
CA ASN A 591 22.93 26.26 35.75
C ASN A 591 22.29 27.60 36.14
N ILE A 592 21.22 27.56 36.94
CA ILE A 592 20.58 28.77 37.46
C ILE A 592 21.32 29.18 38.74
N GLN A 593 21.98 30.34 38.71
CA GLN A 593 22.48 30.99 39.92
C GLN A 593 21.32 31.70 40.61
N VAL A 594 20.91 31.21 41.78
CA VAL A 594 19.89 31.88 42.60
C VAL A 594 20.62 32.69 43.67
N THR A 595 20.63 34.01 43.52
CA THR A 595 20.99 34.92 44.61
C THR A 595 19.78 35.07 45.51
N SER A 596 19.94 34.81 46.81
CA SER A 596 18.91 35.07 47.80
C SER A 596 19.43 36.05 48.86
N HIS A 597 18.55 36.95 49.29
CA HIS A 597 18.76 37.75 50.48
C HIS A 597 18.09 37.06 51.65
N LYS A 598 18.87 36.73 52.68
CA LYS A 598 18.32 36.49 54.02
C LYS A 598 18.60 37.70 54.89
N ILE A 599 17.64 37.99 55.74
CA ILE A 599 17.81 38.89 56.89
C ILE A 599 18.11 37.97 58.07
N ASP A 600 19.14 38.28 58.84
CA ASP A 600 19.47 37.55 60.07
C ASP A 600 18.56 37.96 61.24
N SER A 601 18.73 37.30 62.40
CA SER A 601 17.94 37.56 63.60
C SER A 601 18.17 38.94 64.24
N GLU A 602 19.10 39.74 63.72
CA GLU A 602 19.39 41.10 64.18
C GLU A 602 19.02 42.18 63.13
N GLY A 603 18.50 41.77 61.97
CA GLY A 603 17.92 42.66 60.96
C GLY A 603 18.84 43.01 59.78
N ASN A 604 20.05 42.46 59.70
CA ASN A 604 20.99 42.77 58.63
C ASN A 604 20.80 41.88 57.39
N ARG A 605 20.95 42.47 56.20
CA ARG A 605 20.82 41.77 54.90
C ARG A 605 22.15 41.16 54.49
N VAL A 606 22.23 39.83 54.48
CA VAL A 606 23.40 39.09 53.97
C VAL A 606 23.09 38.52 52.57
N LEU A 607 24.03 38.72 51.64
CA LEU A 607 23.99 38.12 50.30
C LEU A 607 24.50 36.69 50.36
N LYS A 608 23.68 35.71 49.95
CA LYS A 608 24.12 34.33 49.77
C LYS A 608 23.75 33.83 48.36
N THR A 609 24.78 33.48 47.60
CA THR A 609 24.65 32.93 46.24
C THR A 609 24.79 31.41 46.33
N GLU A 610 23.74 30.69 45.95
CA GLU A 610 23.76 29.22 45.94
C GLU A 610 23.52 28.70 44.52
N ILE A 611 24.31 27.71 44.12
CA ILE A 611 24.21 27.06 42.81
C ILE A 611 23.31 25.83 42.99
N ILE A 612 22.10 25.89 42.46
CA ILE A 612 21.12 24.80 42.58
C ILE A 612 21.16 23.96 41.29
N GLU A 613 21.65 22.72 41.37
CA GLU A 613 21.40 21.73 40.32
C GLU A 613 19.93 21.30 40.38
N ALA A 614 19.10 21.85 39.48
CA ALA A 614 17.67 21.57 39.40
C ALA A 614 17.39 20.15 38.87
N ASN A 615 17.45 19.16 39.77
CA ASN A 615 16.86 17.84 39.53
C ASN A 615 15.33 17.93 39.70
N ASN A 616 14.60 17.96 38.57
CA ASN A 616 13.14 18.00 38.58
C ASN A 616 12.53 16.70 39.12
N HIS A 617 12.31 16.65 40.43
CA HIS A 617 11.70 15.50 41.12
C HIS A 617 10.77 15.96 42.26
N PHE A 618 9.79 16.81 41.94
CA PHE A 618 8.77 17.28 42.90
C PHE A 618 7.39 17.41 42.26
N PHE A 619 6.50 16.46 42.58
CA PHE A 619 5.10 16.61 43.00
C PHE A 619 4.31 15.30 42.79
N GLU A 620 4.34 14.43 43.79
CA GLU A 620 3.29 13.45 44.10
C GLU A 620 2.93 13.66 45.57
N GLU A 621 1.71 14.12 45.86
CA GLU A 621 1.16 14.13 47.23
C GLU A 621 -0.38 14.10 47.17
N SER A 622 -1.01 13.33 48.08
CA SER A 622 -2.37 12.72 48.03
C SER A 622 -2.42 11.37 47.27
N MET A 623 -2.25 10.23 47.95
CA MET A 623 -3.25 9.49 48.77
C MET A 623 -4.45 9.02 47.93
N GLU A 624 -4.82 7.73 47.86
CA GLU A 624 -4.54 6.53 48.68
C GLU A 624 -4.62 5.27 47.77
N SER A 625 -4.17 4.04 48.11
CA SER A 625 -3.73 3.41 49.37
C SER A 625 -2.95 2.09 49.11
N GLN A 626 -2.15 1.64 50.10
CA GLN A 626 -1.55 0.29 50.29
C GLN A 626 -0.45 -0.15 49.27
N VAL A 627 0.84 -0.32 49.67
CA VAL A 627 1.46 -1.36 50.55
C VAL A 627 1.51 -2.74 49.86
N SER A 628 2.65 -3.42 49.70
CA SER A 628 4.10 -3.13 49.85
C SER A 628 4.85 -3.86 48.70
N GLU A 629 6.18 -3.94 48.54
CA GLU A 629 7.34 -3.68 49.40
C GLU A 629 8.57 -3.42 48.50
N GLN A 630 9.52 -2.59 48.95
CA GLN A 630 10.82 -2.47 48.26
C GLN A 630 11.80 -3.49 48.85
N GLU A 631 12.42 -4.32 48.01
CA GLU A 631 13.78 -4.76 48.29
C GLU A 631 14.55 -5.22 47.03
N ASN A 632 15.86 -5.39 47.18
CA ASN A 632 16.78 -5.95 46.18
C ASN A 632 17.02 -5.12 44.90
N ILE A 633 17.30 -3.82 45.07
CA ILE A 633 18.19 -3.10 44.13
C ILE A 633 19.63 -3.60 44.32
N SER A 634 19.97 -4.76 43.75
CA SER A 634 21.36 -5.11 43.44
C SER A 634 21.46 -6.37 42.57
N ASN A 635 21.47 -6.21 41.25
CA ASN A 635 22.46 -6.86 40.35
C ASN A 635 22.27 -6.52 38.85
N MET A 636 23.29 -6.86 38.06
CA MET A 636 23.33 -6.84 36.59
C MET A 636 23.29 -5.45 35.91
N LYS A 637 24.46 -4.81 35.88
CA LYS A 637 24.83 -3.87 34.81
C LYS A 637 24.88 -4.62 33.46
N LYS A 638 24.32 -4.01 32.41
CA LYS A 638 24.48 -4.40 30.97
C LYS A 638 23.85 -5.76 30.62
N GLU A 639 23.46 -6.04 29.37
CA GLU A 639 23.64 -5.32 28.11
C GLU A 639 22.38 -5.47 27.23
N GLY A 640 22.11 -4.56 26.29
CA GLY A 640 20.88 -4.61 25.50
C GLY A 640 20.96 -3.86 24.17
N ASN A 641 20.66 -4.56 23.07
CA ASN A 641 20.75 -4.02 21.71
C ASN A 641 19.79 -2.84 21.51
N LYS A 642 20.35 -1.63 21.34
CA LYS A 642 19.63 -0.52 20.72
C LYS A 642 19.36 -0.88 19.26
N LYS A 643 18.10 -0.85 18.83
CA LYS A 643 17.81 -0.59 17.40
C LYS A 643 18.36 0.80 17.09
N GLU A 644 19.21 0.90 16.08
CA GLU A 644 19.61 2.20 15.56
C GLU A 644 18.41 2.80 14.82
N ILE A 645 17.92 3.91 15.35
CA ILE A 645 16.83 4.69 14.76
C ILE A 645 17.51 5.79 13.96
N TYR A 646 17.07 6.01 12.72
CA TYR A 646 17.44 7.22 11.97
C TYR A 646 17.09 8.44 12.81
N THR A 647 18.10 9.15 13.30
CA THR A 647 17.94 10.37 14.10
C THR A 647 18.58 11.54 13.40
N ILE A 648 17.89 12.68 13.43
CA ILE A 648 18.38 13.97 12.92
C ILE A 648 18.53 14.88 14.15
N LYS A 649 19.73 15.41 14.42
CA LYS A 649 19.90 16.40 15.51
C LYS A 649 19.20 17.70 15.11
N SER A 650 18.72 18.52 16.05
CA SER A 650 18.07 19.80 15.70
C SER A 650 18.88 20.64 14.69
N LYS A 651 20.18 20.79 14.95
CA LYS A 651 21.12 21.51 14.05
C LYS A 651 21.30 20.87 12.66
N GLU A 652 21.08 19.57 12.54
CA GLU A 652 21.11 18.86 11.24
C GLU A 652 19.79 19.09 10.48
N LEU A 653 18.67 19.26 11.20
CA LEU A 653 17.37 19.63 10.62
C LEU A 653 17.36 21.09 10.13
N ASP A 654 17.93 22.02 10.91
CA ASP A 654 18.08 23.42 10.49
C ASP A 654 18.95 23.54 9.23
N LEU A 655 20.05 22.77 9.18
CA LEU A 655 20.93 22.68 8.02
C LEU A 655 20.21 22.05 6.80
N LEU A 656 19.42 20.98 6.99
CA LEU A 656 18.59 20.39 5.95
C LEU A 656 17.60 21.40 5.33
N LYS A 657 17.02 22.29 6.15
CA LYS A 657 16.14 23.38 5.69
C LYS A 657 16.89 24.45 4.89
N GLU A 658 18.03 24.94 5.39
CA GLU A 658 18.90 25.88 4.67
C GLU A 658 19.30 25.30 3.30
N SER A 659 19.82 24.08 3.30
CA SER A 659 20.23 23.35 2.11
C SER A 659 19.05 23.10 1.14
N ALA A 660 17.85 22.74 1.63
CA ALA A 660 16.69 22.54 0.76
C ALA A 660 16.22 23.79 0.01
N LYS A 661 16.47 25.00 0.55
CA LYS A 661 16.17 26.26 -0.15
C LYS A 661 17.09 26.45 -1.37
N LYS A 662 18.34 26.01 -1.30
CA LYS A 662 19.33 26.02 -2.40
C LYS A 662 19.01 25.05 -3.56
N LEU A 663 18.02 24.15 -3.41
CA LEU A 663 17.61 23.24 -4.50
C LEU A 663 16.99 24.04 -5.66
N LYS A 664 17.62 23.99 -6.85
CA LYS A 664 17.11 24.67 -8.06
C LYS A 664 15.87 23.98 -8.63
N GLY A 665 15.07 24.78 -9.34
CA GLY A 665 13.88 24.34 -10.06
C GLY A 665 12.63 24.24 -9.19
N ASN A 666 11.54 23.75 -9.78
CA ASN A 666 10.25 23.61 -9.12
C ASN A 666 10.23 22.36 -8.22
N ILE A 667 10.57 22.53 -6.94
CA ILE A 667 10.71 21.41 -6.01
C ILE A 667 9.33 20.83 -5.64
N THR A 668 9.23 19.50 -5.59
CA THR A 668 8.03 18.79 -5.14
C THR A 668 8.28 18.05 -3.81
N PRO A 669 7.23 17.75 -3.00
CA PRO A 669 7.38 16.98 -1.77
C PRO A 669 8.08 15.63 -1.96
N ARG A 670 7.86 14.96 -3.11
CA ARG A 670 8.59 13.73 -3.48
C ARG A 670 10.10 13.99 -3.62
N GLN A 671 10.51 15.10 -4.23
CA GLN A 671 11.93 15.46 -4.35
C GLN A 671 12.56 15.82 -3.00
N LEU A 672 11.87 16.55 -2.13
CA LEU A 672 12.35 16.84 -0.77
C LEU A 672 12.57 15.55 0.04
N ARG A 673 11.67 14.58 -0.08
CA ARG A 673 11.81 13.26 0.56
C ARG A 673 13.04 12.50 0.06
N ILE A 674 13.27 12.52 -1.25
CA ILE A 674 14.43 11.88 -1.89
C ILE A 674 15.72 12.56 -1.44
N PHE A 675 15.77 13.89 -1.42
CA PHE A 675 16.90 14.67 -0.91
C PHE A 675 17.23 14.31 0.56
N MET A 676 16.20 14.29 1.41
CA MET A 676 16.32 13.90 2.82
C MET A 676 16.83 12.45 2.98
N TYR A 677 16.30 11.50 2.21
CA TYR A 677 16.78 10.11 2.21
C TYR A 677 18.23 9.97 1.74
N ARG A 678 18.66 10.75 0.74
CA ARG A 678 20.06 10.76 0.26
C ARG A 678 21.02 11.25 1.35
N TYR A 679 20.66 12.31 2.09
CA TYR A 679 21.43 12.75 3.25
C TYR A 679 21.52 11.68 4.35
N LEU A 680 20.41 11.02 4.68
CA LEU A 680 20.38 9.99 5.71
C LEU A 680 21.22 8.76 5.33
N LEU A 681 21.13 8.31 4.08
CA LEU A 681 21.98 7.26 3.54
C LEU A 681 23.46 7.67 3.59
N ALA A 682 23.78 8.92 3.26
CA ALA A 682 25.15 9.43 3.34
C ALA A 682 25.69 9.44 4.77
N LYS A 683 24.87 9.87 5.74
CA LYS A 683 25.20 9.91 7.17
C LYS A 683 25.47 8.52 7.74
N ASP A 684 24.66 7.52 7.38
CA ASP A 684 24.85 6.12 7.81
C ASP A 684 26.09 5.47 7.17
N LEU A 685 26.31 5.71 5.87
CA LEU A 685 27.53 5.28 5.19
C LEU A 685 28.77 5.91 5.84
N ALA A 686 28.75 7.22 6.07
CA ALA A 686 29.85 7.94 6.71
C ALA A 686 30.15 7.46 8.13
N LYS A 687 29.12 7.23 8.94
CA LYS A 687 29.25 6.59 10.25
C LYS A 687 29.95 5.23 10.13
N SER A 688 29.55 4.42 9.14
CA SER A 688 30.14 3.09 8.89
C SER A 688 31.62 3.18 8.48
N PHE A 689 32.01 4.19 7.69
CA PHE A 689 33.41 4.47 7.32
C PHE A 689 34.23 5.22 8.39
N ASN A 690 33.58 5.69 9.47
CA ASN A 690 34.20 6.52 10.51
C ASN A 690 34.15 5.83 11.88
N ASN A 691 34.49 4.54 11.95
CA ASN A 691 34.54 3.73 13.19
C ASN A 691 33.24 3.75 14.04
N ASN A 692 32.08 3.94 13.41
CA ASN A 692 30.77 4.16 14.02
C ASN A 692 30.57 5.51 14.75
N GLU A 693 31.54 6.42 14.70
CA GLU A 693 31.37 7.81 15.16
C GLU A 693 30.52 8.61 14.16
N VAL A 694 29.50 9.31 14.67
CA VAL A 694 28.61 10.14 13.85
C VAL A 694 29.39 11.32 13.26
N PRO A 695 29.34 11.56 11.93
CA PRO A 695 30.09 12.64 11.30
C PRO A 695 29.73 14.02 11.87
N ASN A 696 30.70 14.94 11.86
CA ASN A 696 30.54 16.28 12.42
C ASN A 696 29.64 17.17 11.55
N GLN A 697 29.22 18.33 12.08
CA GLN A 697 28.30 19.24 11.38
C GLN A 697 28.91 19.85 10.10
N ALA A 698 30.23 20.03 10.03
CA ALA A 698 30.90 20.54 8.82
C ALA A 698 30.87 19.50 7.68
N TRP A 699 31.13 18.23 7.99
CA TRP A 699 30.96 17.13 7.03
C TRP A 699 29.53 17.04 6.51
N CYS A 700 28.54 17.14 7.41
CA CYS A 700 27.13 17.14 7.04
C CYS A 700 26.79 18.28 6.07
N LYS A 701 27.38 19.48 6.27
CA LYS A 701 27.20 20.62 5.35
C LYS A 701 27.81 20.35 3.98
N VAL A 702 29.08 19.92 3.92
CA VAL A 702 29.77 19.64 2.64
C VAL A 702 29.02 18.59 1.84
N VAL A 703 28.53 17.52 2.46
CA VAL A 703 27.76 16.50 1.74
C VAL A 703 26.37 16.97 1.33
N LEU A 704 25.67 17.78 2.14
CA LEU A 704 24.40 18.38 1.72
C LEU A 704 24.57 19.33 0.54
N ASP A 705 25.53 20.25 0.63
CA ASP A 705 25.83 21.20 -0.44
C ASP A 705 26.32 20.46 -1.71
N LYS A 706 27.07 19.34 -1.59
CA LYS A 706 27.45 18.53 -2.77
C LYS A 706 26.30 17.69 -3.37
N ILE A 707 25.40 17.14 -2.54
CA ILE A 707 24.14 16.50 -3.00
C ILE A 707 23.30 17.51 -3.79
N ILE A 708 23.34 18.78 -3.41
CA ILE A 708 22.67 19.91 -4.08
C ILE A 708 23.39 20.30 -5.36
N GLU A 709 24.72 20.47 -5.34
CA GLU A 709 25.50 20.78 -6.55
C GLU A 709 25.27 19.76 -7.65
N ASN A 710 25.46 18.47 -7.38
CA ASN A 710 25.21 17.40 -8.34
C ASN A 710 23.77 17.47 -8.88
N ARG A 711 22.77 17.80 -8.05
CA ARG A 711 21.35 17.92 -8.48
C ARG A 711 21.09 19.19 -9.29
N ASN A 712 21.88 20.24 -9.06
CA ASN A 712 21.75 21.57 -9.65
C ASN A 712 22.70 21.79 -10.84
N LYS A 713 23.46 20.75 -11.24
CA LYS A 713 24.19 20.65 -12.51
C LYS A 713 23.19 20.45 -13.66
N ASP A 714 22.59 21.53 -14.11
CA ASP A 714 21.90 21.54 -15.40
C ASP A 714 22.94 21.52 -16.53
N LEU A 715 23.01 20.41 -17.26
CA LEU A 715 23.28 20.23 -18.71
C LEU A 715 24.45 20.94 -19.45
N GLU A 716 25.11 21.96 -18.91
CA GLU A 716 26.20 22.72 -19.55
C GLU A 716 27.30 23.14 -18.52
N ALA A 717 28.19 22.21 -18.13
CA ALA A 717 29.58 22.49 -17.67
C ALA A 717 30.30 21.22 -17.13
N GLU A 718 31.16 20.58 -17.93
CA GLU A 718 32.03 19.48 -17.43
C GLU A 718 33.35 19.95 -16.78
N ASN A 719 33.78 21.19 -17.06
CA ASN A 719 35.17 21.63 -16.88
C ASN A 719 35.57 22.15 -15.48
N ASN A 720 34.90 21.75 -14.39
CA ASN A 720 35.17 22.29 -13.03
C ASN A 720 35.51 21.23 -11.95
N ASN A 721 35.83 19.99 -12.33
CA ASN A 721 36.09 18.93 -11.35
C ASN A 721 37.36 19.15 -10.48
N GLU A 722 38.39 19.88 -10.95
CA GLU A 722 39.67 20.00 -10.24
C GLU A 722 39.61 20.86 -8.95
N LYS A 723 38.76 21.89 -8.91
CA LYS A 723 38.57 22.72 -7.70
C LYS A 723 37.88 21.98 -6.55
N THR A 724 37.30 20.81 -6.80
CA THR A 724 36.42 20.13 -5.83
C THR A 724 37.17 19.47 -4.67
N ASN A 725 38.40 19.03 -4.88
CA ASN A 725 39.10 18.20 -3.89
C ASN A 725 39.62 19.02 -2.69
N SER A 726 40.00 20.29 -2.87
CA SER A 726 40.62 21.11 -1.83
C SER A 726 39.73 21.32 -0.60
N GLU A 727 38.44 21.61 -0.79
CA GLU A 727 37.51 21.86 0.31
C GLU A 727 37.31 20.63 1.22
N ILE A 728 37.41 19.41 0.67
CA ILE A 728 37.32 18.17 1.45
C ILE A 728 38.60 17.95 2.29
N PHE A 729 39.77 18.32 1.76
CA PHE A 729 41.03 18.20 2.48
C PHE A 729 41.16 19.22 3.63
N GLU A 730 40.66 20.45 3.46
CA GLU A 730 40.71 21.51 4.49
C GLU A 730 39.87 21.23 5.75
N LEU A 731 38.94 20.28 5.72
CA LEU A 731 38.08 19.94 6.85
C LEU A 731 38.92 19.46 8.06
N LYS A 732 38.90 20.25 9.14
CA LYS A 732 39.50 19.90 10.44
C LYS A 732 38.58 18.95 11.22
N ASN A 733 39.18 18.12 12.07
CA ASN A 733 38.49 17.16 12.96
C ASN A 733 37.59 16.15 12.21
N ILE A 734 38.14 15.52 11.16
CA ILE A 734 37.57 14.39 10.42
C ILE A 734 38.69 13.36 10.22
N SER A 735 38.39 12.07 10.38
CA SER A 735 39.36 10.99 10.15
C SER A 735 39.77 10.87 8.67
N ASP A 736 41.02 10.50 8.40
CA ASP A 736 41.49 10.36 7.02
C ASP A 736 40.78 9.22 6.27
N SER A 737 40.25 8.22 6.99
CA SER A 737 39.39 7.18 6.42
C SER A 737 38.06 7.76 5.89
N LEU A 738 37.42 8.64 6.67
CA LEU A 738 36.21 9.32 6.22
C LEU A 738 36.51 10.34 5.12
N LYS A 739 37.63 11.09 5.17
CA LYS A 739 38.04 11.97 4.06
C LYS A 739 38.16 11.20 2.74
N ASN A 740 38.95 10.12 2.73
CA ASN A 740 39.17 9.28 1.55
C ASN A 740 37.88 8.56 1.05
N SER A 741 36.91 8.31 1.94
CA SER A 741 35.61 7.72 1.58
C SER A 741 34.55 8.74 1.18
N THR A 742 34.71 10.04 1.50
CA THR A 742 33.65 11.05 1.36
C THR A 742 33.16 11.20 -0.09
N GLN A 743 34.08 11.26 -1.07
CA GLN A 743 33.70 11.33 -2.48
C GLN A 743 32.88 10.10 -2.92
N LYS A 744 33.30 8.90 -2.54
CA LYS A 744 32.56 7.65 -2.86
C LYS A 744 31.17 7.63 -2.23
N ILE A 745 31.02 8.17 -1.02
CA ILE A 745 29.70 8.30 -0.36
C ILE A 745 28.82 9.27 -1.17
N ILE A 746 29.37 10.41 -1.60
CA ILE A 746 28.68 11.38 -2.48
C ILE A 746 28.24 10.70 -3.77
N ASP A 747 29.13 9.97 -4.46
CA ASP A 747 28.82 9.29 -5.73
C ASP A 747 27.70 8.25 -5.58
N ILE A 748 27.62 7.55 -4.44
CA ILE A 748 26.56 6.57 -4.13
C ILE A 748 25.19 7.25 -3.90
N VAL A 749 25.15 8.37 -3.18
CA VAL A 749 23.87 9.03 -2.81
C VAL A 749 23.41 10.08 -3.82
N ALA A 750 24.34 10.65 -4.58
CA ALA A 750 24.12 11.66 -5.60
C ALA A 750 24.69 11.25 -6.99
N PRO A 751 24.25 10.12 -7.59
CA PRO A 751 24.77 9.56 -8.84
C PRO A 751 24.23 10.25 -10.10
N TYR A 752 24.18 11.59 -10.11
CA TYR A 752 23.60 12.43 -11.15
C TYR A 752 24.41 13.73 -11.30
#